data_AF-A0A358M9V3-F1
#
_entry.id   AF-A0A358M9V3-F1
#
_cell.length_a   1.000
_cell.length_b   1.000
_cell.length_c   1.000
_cell.angle_alpha   90.00
_cell.angle_beta   90.00
_cell.angle_gamma   90.00
#
_symmetry.space_group_name_H-M   'P 1'
#
loop_
_entity.id
_entity.type
_entity.pdbx_description
1 polymer ?
#
loop_
_entity_poly.entity_id
_entity_poly.type
_entity_poly.pdbx_seq_one_letter_code
_entity_poly.pdbx_strand_id
1 'polypeptide(L)'
;MKKSLFPVIKVFGTLCAAAALMFALSSCQEEEEPSATAAPSTPTPVQSTFKPVVDIIYDENEFQIVDTTIVEYIGDGGDVKIPEKVTAIGDMAFSGRSDVTSVEFTKDVVSIGEKAFENCTGLTGVFTPPSNLAYIGDSAFAGCTGITEVELQNKPMTVGTHIFEGCTSLQKVIIPKTMGTIPDYTFYGCSSLTDVTIDNDITAIGDHAFDGCTSLAAFKFPTKTTSVGDYAFKDCTALSDITFERALESIGYLTFNDTAWFKAQIEAQKSAAPAEETQEVNKDENKYVIVGRDIIIYYIESSSDGNNITLNIPEKAYGIADGAFDHCIDKISAVNFTAGSNMVTIGEGAFKNAVRLSRFDLPSKVTVINDEVFSGCTNLTTFTVSSMLTSIGNEAFYNCASLTSIYLPDDITTIGDSAFQGCRSLTSVTLPDNITDLGDYAFKDCESAEEFIIPLKLANVGVQAFDNTKWYADLSVYEEAPTENQFHIYGDGILIKADIVDNTNIIIPENVKSIAAFTFTDWGQIDDREFYNSKLPKSVTIPDGVTSIGDYAFYFCENLETIFISDTVTNIGEKAFYGCKNLKVINIPNNITEIKDYTFYGCSSLAAIILPSNLTAIGKYAFYDCYELEEINIPSSVSSIGEFAFTNTNWFHYNTDSEFIVGDGILLKVTPVSQNIVLSSSIRSIVGGAFESAGIEQLTLPASVTAIPDYAFSGCTNLSEITFRGTITSVGSRAFNGCTKLESVSIPAGATVADDAYVNSGLDQ
;
A
#
# COMPACT_ATOMS: atom_id res chain seq x y z
N MET A 1 43.71 -47.89 14.41
CA MET A 1 44.50 -48.21 15.62
C MET A 1 44.28 -47.06 16.60
N LYS A 2 43.49 -47.24 17.68
CA LYS A 2 43.95 -47.21 19.10
C LYS A 2 45.08 -46.19 19.35
N LYS A 3 45.09 -45.33 20.36
CA LYS A 3 44.29 -45.04 21.57
C LYS A 3 45.05 -43.89 22.26
N SER A 4 44.37 -42.93 22.87
CA SER A 4 44.83 -42.40 24.17
C SER A 4 43.62 -41.94 24.99
N LEU A 5 43.38 -42.67 26.08
CA LEU A 5 42.41 -42.38 27.13
C LEU A 5 42.99 -41.34 28.10
N PHE A 6 42.11 -40.46 28.61
CA PHE A 6 42.04 -40.10 30.03
C PHE A 6 40.55 -39.85 30.39
N PRO A 7 39.99 -40.49 31.44
CA PRO A 7 38.64 -40.23 31.90
C PRO A 7 38.56 -39.61 33.31
N VAL A 8 37.56 -38.71 33.46
CA VAL A 8 36.53 -38.59 34.52
C VAL A 8 36.92 -38.83 35.99
N ILE A 9 36.73 -37.81 36.84
CA ILE A 9 36.36 -37.92 38.26
C ILE A 9 35.44 -36.73 38.66
N LYS A 10 34.17 -37.08 38.99
CA LYS A 10 33.30 -36.69 40.15
C LYS A 10 33.07 -35.20 40.50
N VAL A 11 31.98 -34.73 41.14
CA VAL A 11 30.66 -35.20 41.70
C VAL A 11 29.94 -33.91 42.20
N PHE A 12 28.64 -34.05 42.52
CA PHE A 12 27.72 -33.19 43.32
C PHE A 12 26.62 -32.51 42.51
N GLY A 13 25.51 -33.21 42.30
CA GLY A 13 24.22 -32.80 42.88
C GLY A 13 24.23 -32.35 44.34
N THR A 14 23.42 -31.33 44.64
CA THR A 14 22.62 -31.17 45.87
C THR A 14 21.71 -29.93 45.81
N LEU A 15 20.47 -30.12 46.30
CA LEU A 15 19.61 -29.20 47.09
C LEU A 15 18.97 -27.97 46.38
N CYS A 16 17.72 -27.56 46.68
CA CYS A 16 16.84 -27.90 47.79
C CYS A 16 15.37 -27.57 47.48
N ALA A 17 14.48 -28.44 47.96
CA ALA A 17 13.10 -28.12 48.31
C ALA A 17 13.02 -27.40 49.67
N ALA A 18 12.09 -26.46 49.83
CA ALA A 18 11.47 -25.99 51.09
C ALA A 18 10.48 -24.86 50.73
N ALA A 19 9.30 -24.66 51.33
CA ALA A 19 8.47 -25.40 52.26
C ALA A 19 7.11 -24.67 52.29
N ALA A 20 6.01 -25.43 52.36
CA ALA A 20 4.73 -24.94 52.85
C ALA A 20 4.59 -25.35 54.33
N LEU A 21 4.22 -24.43 55.23
CA LEU A 21 3.18 -24.54 56.27
C LEU A 21 3.39 -23.56 57.45
N MET A 22 2.27 -22.91 57.82
CA MET A 22 1.80 -22.52 59.17
C MET A 22 2.69 -21.67 60.10
N PHE A 23 2.18 -20.52 60.55
CA PHE A 23 1.53 -20.39 61.87
C PHE A 23 0.76 -19.07 61.98
N ALA A 24 -0.39 -19.16 62.66
CA ALA A 24 -1.29 -18.07 62.97
C ALA A 24 -1.03 -17.48 64.38
N LEU A 25 -1.55 -16.26 64.57
CA LEU A 25 -2.07 -15.64 65.81
C LEU A 25 -1.13 -14.95 66.82
N SER A 26 -1.71 -13.85 67.35
CA SER A 26 -1.43 -13.11 68.60
C SER A 26 -0.39 -11.98 68.48
N SER A 27 -0.55 -10.74 68.96
CA SER A 27 -1.61 -9.98 69.65
C SER A 27 -0.99 -8.64 70.11
N CYS A 28 -1.77 -7.54 70.07
CA CYS A 28 -1.81 -6.37 71.00
C CYS A 28 -0.48 -5.59 71.29
N GLN A 29 -0.37 -4.26 71.37
CA GLN A 29 -1.19 -3.11 71.81
C GLN A 29 -0.66 -1.84 71.08
N GLU A 30 -1.44 -0.86 70.61
CA GLU A 30 -2.30 0.12 71.31
C GLU A 30 -1.53 1.27 71.99
N GLU A 31 -1.78 2.49 71.48
CA GLU A 31 -1.75 3.84 72.09
C GLU A 31 -1.61 4.84 70.91
N GLU A 32 -2.33 5.95 70.74
CA GLU A 32 -3.48 6.60 71.37
C GLU A 32 -3.80 7.77 70.40
N GLU A 33 -5.02 7.90 69.87
CA GLU A 33 -5.56 9.22 69.49
C GLU A 33 -6.26 9.81 70.73
N PRO A 34 -6.62 11.11 70.75
CA PRO A 34 -8.04 11.34 70.44
C PRO A 34 -8.42 12.72 69.85
N SER A 35 -9.59 12.69 69.19
CA SER A 35 -10.76 13.56 69.41
C SER A 35 -10.86 14.88 68.63
N ALA A 36 -12.01 15.31 68.10
CA ALA A 36 -13.37 14.76 68.03
C ALA A 36 -14.24 15.79 67.25
N THR A 37 -15.27 15.40 66.48
CA THR A 37 -16.74 15.41 66.80
C THR A 37 -17.46 15.80 65.48
N ALA A 38 -18.72 15.48 65.13
CA ALA A 38 -19.78 14.55 65.52
C ALA A 38 -20.86 14.59 64.38
N ALA A 39 -21.65 13.52 64.24
CA ALA A 39 -22.76 13.31 63.26
C ALA A 39 -24.12 13.93 63.75
N PRO A 40 -25.37 13.63 63.24
CA PRO A 40 -25.86 12.85 62.07
C PRO A 40 -27.17 13.39 61.33
N SER A 41 -27.62 12.64 60.30
CA SER A 41 -29.01 12.25 59.90
C SER A 41 -30.03 13.15 59.12
N THR A 42 -30.37 12.68 57.89
CA THR A 42 -31.70 12.56 57.16
C THR A 42 -32.59 13.80 56.89
N PRO A 43 -33.53 13.86 55.90
CA PRO A 43 -34.03 12.91 54.87
C PRO A 43 -34.19 13.50 53.43
N THR A 44 -34.57 12.68 52.44
CA THR A 44 -35.16 13.12 51.14
C THR A 44 -36.56 13.74 51.36
N PRO A 45 -36.99 14.80 50.62
CA PRO A 45 -37.65 14.58 49.31
C PRO A 45 -37.55 15.73 48.26
N VAL A 46 -37.54 15.34 46.99
CA VAL A 46 -38.24 15.90 45.81
C VAL A 46 -38.22 17.42 45.53
N GLN A 47 -37.78 17.71 44.29
CA GLN A 47 -38.13 18.80 43.35
C GLN A 47 -37.23 20.03 43.22
N SER A 48 -37.00 20.38 41.94
CA SER A 48 -36.58 21.68 41.37
C SER A 48 -35.09 21.99 41.62
N THR A 49 -34.24 22.25 40.63
CA THR A 49 -34.39 22.72 39.25
C THR A 49 -32.99 22.64 38.64
N PHE A 50 -32.93 22.39 37.33
CA PHE A 50 -31.78 22.61 36.46
C PHE A 50 -30.72 23.61 36.98
N LYS A 51 -29.45 23.18 36.95
CA LYS A 51 -28.47 23.78 36.05
C LYS A 51 -27.35 22.78 35.70
N PRO A 52 -27.11 22.50 34.41
CA PRO A 52 -26.00 21.68 33.94
C PRO A 52 -24.72 22.53 33.85
N VAL A 53 -23.56 21.90 34.01
CA VAL A 53 -22.27 22.35 33.44
C VAL A 53 -21.49 21.09 33.06
N VAL A 54 -21.83 20.55 31.90
CA VAL A 54 -20.83 19.93 31.00
C VAL A 54 -21.01 20.76 29.74
N ASP A 55 -20.00 21.55 29.39
CA ASP A 55 -20.09 22.51 28.30
C ASP A 55 -20.42 21.78 26.99
N ILE A 56 -21.69 21.87 26.62
CA ILE A 56 -22.28 21.60 25.32
C ILE A 56 -22.10 22.89 24.50
N ILE A 57 -21.54 22.74 23.29
CA ILE A 57 -21.76 23.51 22.06
C ILE A 57 -21.50 25.03 22.18
N TYR A 58 -20.55 25.57 21.40
CA TYR A 58 -20.76 26.91 20.85
C TYR A 58 -21.90 26.80 19.84
N ASP A 59 -23.13 26.89 20.36
CA ASP A 59 -24.35 26.90 19.57
C ASP A 59 -24.46 28.30 18.98
N GLU A 60 -23.82 28.51 17.83
CA GLU A 60 -24.58 29.19 16.78
C GLU A 60 -25.42 28.04 16.20
N ASN A 61 -26.76 28.17 16.23
CA ASN A 61 -27.82 27.14 16.03
C ASN A 61 -27.72 26.21 14.78
N GLU A 62 -26.56 26.14 14.15
CA GLU A 62 -26.29 25.64 12.82
C GLU A 62 -25.12 24.63 12.76
N PHE A 63 -24.28 24.47 13.81
CA PHE A 63 -23.06 23.64 13.76
C PHE A 63 -22.96 22.59 14.86
N GLN A 64 -22.54 21.37 14.50
CA GLN A 64 -22.01 20.38 15.45
C GLN A 64 -20.48 20.47 15.48
N ILE A 65 -19.92 20.83 16.65
CA ILE A 65 -18.48 21.04 16.85
C ILE A 65 -17.94 20.10 17.93
N VAL A 66 -16.86 19.36 17.63
CA VAL A 66 -16.13 18.51 18.58
C VAL A 66 -14.66 18.89 18.59
N ASP A 67 -14.11 19.22 19.76
CA ASP A 67 -12.68 19.56 19.95
C ASP A 67 -12.14 20.56 18.92
N THR A 68 -12.95 21.57 18.57
CA THR A 68 -12.72 22.63 17.56
C THR A 68 -12.91 22.22 16.09
N THR A 69 -13.38 21.02 15.80
CA THR A 69 -13.69 20.55 14.45
C THR A 69 -15.19 20.61 14.20
N ILE A 70 -15.63 21.21 13.09
CA ILE A 70 -17.02 21.07 12.62
C ILE A 70 -17.16 19.67 12.03
N VAL A 71 -18.02 18.85 12.63
CA VAL A 71 -18.27 17.46 12.19
C VAL A 71 -19.52 17.36 11.33
N GLU A 72 -20.47 18.29 11.47
CA GLU A 72 -21.70 18.37 10.68
C GLU A 72 -22.29 19.79 10.73
N TYR A 73 -22.79 20.27 9.60
CA TYR A 73 -23.61 21.47 9.50
C TYR A 73 -25.10 21.10 9.45
N ILE A 74 -25.87 21.58 10.45
CA ILE A 74 -27.30 21.32 10.62
C ILE A 74 -28.17 22.57 10.50
N GLY A 75 -27.59 23.71 10.08
CA GLY A 75 -28.31 24.97 9.92
C GLY A 75 -29.32 24.96 8.77
N ASP A 76 -30.00 26.09 8.60
CA ASP A 76 -31.04 26.29 7.58
C ASP A 76 -30.48 26.57 6.16
N GLY A 77 -29.15 26.56 5.99
CA GLY A 77 -28.46 26.90 4.75
C GLY A 77 -28.24 28.40 4.56
N GLY A 78 -27.94 28.81 3.33
CA GLY A 78 -27.59 30.18 2.99
C GLY A 78 -26.13 30.52 3.27
N ASP A 79 -25.88 31.74 3.76
CA ASP A 79 -24.53 32.23 4.03
C ASP A 79 -24.06 31.79 5.42
N VAL A 80 -23.13 30.84 5.43
CA VAL A 80 -22.64 30.18 6.64
C VAL A 80 -21.38 30.85 7.14
N LYS A 81 -21.30 31.17 8.44
CA LYS A 81 -20.11 31.73 9.08
C LYS A 81 -19.49 30.72 10.02
N ILE A 82 -18.25 30.31 9.75
CA ILE A 82 -17.54 29.38 10.62
C ILE A 82 -17.24 30.08 11.96
N PRO A 83 -17.60 29.50 13.12
CA PRO A 83 -17.36 30.13 14.42
C PRO A 83 -15.87 30.33 14.75
N GLU A 84 -15.57 31.36 15.56
CA GLU A 84 -14.21 31.55 16.10
C GLU A 84 -13.74 30.32 16.90
N LYS A 85 -12.43 30.03 16.87
CA LYS A 85 -11.78 28.87 17.47
C LYS A 85 -12.00 27.53 16.77
N VAL A 86 -12.84 27.44 15.75
CA VAL A 86 -12.88 26.24 14.88
C VAL A 86 -11.56 26.12 14.14
N THR A 87 -10.89 24.98 14.28
CA THR A 87 -9.61 24.70 13.65
C THR A 87 -9.69 23.71 12.51
N ALA A 88 -10.80 22.99 12.34
CA ALA A 88 -10.95 22.04 11.25
C ALA A 88 -12.40 21.94 10.77
N ILE A 89 -12.56 21.65 9.48
CA ILE A 89 -13.79 21.10 8.91
C ILE A 89 -13.53 19.61 8.73
N GLY A 90 -14.31 18.77 9.40
CA GLY A 90 -14.22 17.32 9.26
C GLY A 90 -14.63 16.85 7.88
N ASP A 91 -14.33 15.60 7.57
CA ASP A 91 -14.81 14.93 6.35
C ASP A 91 -16.35 15.05 6.25
N MET A 92 -16.89 15.04 5.04
CA MET A 92 -18.31 15.24 4.67
C MET A 92 -19.15 16.26 5.48
N ALA A 93 -18.57 17.19 6.24
CA ALA A 93 -19.28 17.99 7.25
C ALA A 93 -20.40 18.87 6.67
N PHE A 94 -20.30 19.21 5.39
CA PHE A 94 -21.29 19.93 4.60
C PHE A 94 -21.77 19.09 3.40
N SER A 95 -21.38 17.83 3.25
CA SER A 95 -21.67 17.04 2.05
C SER A 95 -23.16 17.00 1.72
N GLY A 96 -23.50 17.19 0.45
CA GLY A 96 -24.86 17.23 -0.08
C GLY A 96 -25.69 18.47 0.29
N ARG A 97 -25.13 19.45 1.02
CA ARG A 97 -25.84 20.68 1.42
C ARG A 97 -26.01 21.67 0.27
N SER A 98 -26.91 21.33 -0.64
CA SER A 98 -27.32 22.15 -1.79
C SER A 98 -27.97 23.50 -1.40
N ASP A 99 -28.31 23.68 -0.14
CA ASP A 99 -28.93 24.87 0.41
C ASP A 99 -27.92 25.86 1.01
N VAL A 100 -26.67 25.46 1.25
CA VAL A 100 -25.57 26.34 1.67
C VAL A 100 -25.04 27.10 0.46
N THR A 101 -25.07 28.44 0.51
CA THR A 101 -24.72 29.31 -0.63
C THR A 101 -23.31 29.89 -0.56
N SER A 102 -22.79 30.13 0.65
CA SER A 102 -21.42 30.58 0.88
C SER A 102 -20.91 30.16 2.26
N VAL A 103 -19.59 30.08 2.43
CA VAL A 103 -18.95 29.75 3.72
C VAL A 103 -17.85 30.76 4.01
N GLU A 104 -17.98 31.48 5.12
CA GLU A 104 -16.98 32.41 5.63
C GLU A 104 -16.06 31.69 6.64
N PHE A 105 -14.85 31.32 6.20
CA PHE A 105 -13.86 30.66 7.05
C PHE A 105 -13.14 31.65 7.98
N THR A 106 -12.85 31.21 9.21
CA THR A 106 -11.92 31.92 10.09
C THR A 106 -10.47 31.57 9.76
N LYS A 107 -9.53 32.44 10.14
CA LYS A 107 -8.10 32.18 10.01
C LYS A 107 -7.60 30.98 10.82
N ASP A 108 -8.39 30.47 11.77
CA ASP A 108 -7.97 29.42 12.69
C ASP A 108 -8.17 28.03 12.08
N VAL A 109 -8.95 27.91 11.00
CA VAL A 109 -9.13 26.68 10.24
C VAL A 109 -7.83 26.28 9.53
N VAL A 110 -7.30 25.12 9.92
CA VAL A 110 -6.05 24.53 9.41
C VAL A 110 -6.28 23.29 8.54
N SER A 111 -7.46 22.66 8.59
CA SER A 111 -7.76 21.48 7.76
C SER A 111 -9.20 21.44 7.26
N ILE A 112 -9.38 20.92 6.05
CA ILE A 112 -10.66 20.56 5.45
C ILE A 112 -10.58 19.08 5.10
N GLY A 113 -11.52 18.29 5.59
CA GLY A 113 -11.53 16.84 5.48
C GLY A 113 -11.92 16.28 4.11
N GLU A 114 -11.85 14.95 3.98
CA GLU A 114 -12.33 14.20 2.80
C GLU A 114 -13.79 14.54 2.51
N LYS A 115 -14.17 14.83 1.25
CA LYS A 115 -15.56 15.10 0.85
C LYS A 115 -16.27 16.19 1.67
N ALA A 116 -15.56 17.04 2.42
CA ALA A 116 -16.12 17.98 3.39
C ALA A 116 -17.28 18.83 2.84
N PHE A 117 -17.21 19.23 1.58
CA PHE A 117 -18.22 19.99 0.85
C PHE A 117 -18.68 19.26 -0.42
N GLU A 118 -18.51 17.94 -0.51
CA GLU A 118 -18.91 17.17 -1.68
C GLU A 118 -20.40 17.42 -2.02
N ASN A 119 -20.75 17.56 -3.30
CA ASN A 119 -22.11 17.79 -3.78
C ASN A 119 -22.84 19.01 -3.15
N CYS A 120 -22.11 19.99 -2.60
CA CYS A 120 -22.66 21.27 -2.16
C CYS A 120 -23.00 22.17 -3.35
N THR A 121 -24.02 21.79 -4.12
CA THR A 121 -24.39 22.47 -5.38
C THR A 121 -24.88 23.91 -5.18
N GLY A 122 -25.24 24.30 -3.96
CA GLY A 122 -25.61 25.67 -3.59
C GLY A 122 -24.41 26.60 -3.43
N LEU A 123 -23.21 26.07 -3.13
CA LEU A 123 -22.02 26.88 -2.91
C LEU A 123 -21.67 27.59 -4.21
N THR A 124 -21.73 28.93 -4.19
CA THR A 124 -21.54 29.75 -5.38
C THR A 124 -20.49 30.81 -5.19
N GLY A 125 -19.91 31.25 -6.30
CA GLY A 125 -18.95 32.34 -6.31
C GLY A 125 -17.51 31.90 -6.09
N VAL A 126 -16.74 32.73 -5.38
CA VAL A 126 -15.30 32.57 -5.20
C VAL A 126 -15.02 31.78 -3.91
N PHE A 127 -14.35 30.64 -4.04
CA PHE A 127 -13.77 29.92 -2.91
C PHE A 127 -12.36 30.44 -2.63
N THR A 128 -12.21 31.10 -1.48
CA THR A 128 -10.92 31.49 -0.92
C THR A 128 -10.68 30.69 0.35
N PRO A 129 -9.70 29.77 0.39
CA PRO A 129 -9.44 28.97 1.56
C PRO A 129 -8.90 29.83 2.72
N PRO A 130 -9.07 29.39 3.98
CA PRO A 130 -8.58 30.10 5.15
C PRO A 130 -7.05 30.23 5.18
N SER A 131 -6.55 31.31 5.79
CA SER A 131 -5.13 31.67 5.69
C SER A 131 -4.14 30.70 6.33
N ASN A 132 -4.60 29.85 7.25
CA ASN A 132 -3.77 28.86 7.90
C ASN A 132 -3.96 27.44 7.38
N LEU A 133 -4.81 27.24 6.36
CA LEU A 133 -5.09 25.93 5.78
C LEU A 133 -3.80 25.20 5.40
N ALA A 134 -3.66 23.99 5.91
CA ALA A 134 -2.51 23.12 5.75
C ALA A 134 -2.88 21.76 5.16
N TYR A 135 -4.17 21.39 5.18
CA TYR A 135 -4.67 20.11 4.68
C TYR A 135 -6.01 20.25 3.97
N ILE A 136 -6.14 19.64 2.79
CA ILE A 136 -7.40 19.42 2.07
C ILE A 136 -7.49 17.92 1.75
N GLY A 137 -8.54 17.25 2.20
CA GLY A 137 -8.75 15.82 1.95
C GLY A 137 -9.23 15.50 0.53
N ASP A 138 -9.30 14.20 0.22
CA ASP A 138 -9.77 13.71 -1.07
C ASP A 138 -11.22 14.15 -1.35
N SER A 139 -11.52 14.53 -2.59
CA SER A 139 -12.87 14.93 -3.03
C SER A 139 -13.52 16.06 -2.22
N ALA A 140 -12.75 16.87 -1.47
CA ALA A 140 -13.28 17.84 -0.49
C ALA A 140 -14.32 18.82 -1.04
N PHE A 141 -14.27 19.17 -2.32
CA PHE A 141 -15.23 20.03 -3.02
C PHE A 141 -15.80 19.36 -4.28
N ALA A 142 -15.71 18.03 -4.41
CA ALA A 142 -16.20 17.32 -5.58
C ALA A 142 -17.70 17.55 -5.77
N GLY A 143 -18.16 17.74 -7.01
CA GLY A 143 -19.57 18.01 -7.33
C GLY A 143 -20.10 19.38 -6.87
N CYS A 144 -19.26 20.31 -6.39
CA CYS A 144 -19.66 21.68 -6.09
C CYS A 144 -19.95 22.49 -7.37
N THR A 145 -21.09 22.22 -8.00
CA THR A 145 -21.42 22.77 -9.33
C THR A 145 -21.69 24.27 -9.36
N GLY A 146 -21.76 24.97 -8.23
CA GLY A 146 -21.97 26.42 -8.18
C GLY A 146 -20.71 27.27 -8.05
N ILE A 147 -19.57 26.69 -7.61
CA ILE A 147 -18.32 27.43 -7.40
C ILE A 147 -17.80 27.90 -8.76
N THR A 148 -17.49 29.20 -8.88
CA THR A 148 -17.05 29.81 -10.13
C THR A 148 -15.57 30.13 -10.16
N GLU A 149 -14.94 30.29 -8.99
CA GLU A 149 -13.52 30.62 -8.90
C GLU A 149 -12.90 29.98 -7.65
N VAL A 150 -11.66 29.50 -7.76
CA VAL A 150 -10.87 28.94 -6.66
C VAL A 150 -9.53 29.66 -6.58
N GLU A 151 -9.23 30.29 -5.45
CA GLU A 151 -7.96 30.99 -5.23
C GLU A 151 -7.16 30.32 -4.09
N LEU A 152 -6.32 29.33 -4.41
CA LEU A 152 -5.54 28.63 -3.38
C LEU A 152 -4.35 29.48 -2.89
N GLN A 153 -4.03 29.38 -1.61
CA GLN A 153 -3.06 30.27 -0.96
C GLN A 153 -1.59 29.80 -1.03
N ASN A 154 -0.67 30.76 -1.02
CA ASN A 154 0.79 30.55 -1.03
C ASN A 154 1.37 30.03 0.32
N LYS A 155 0.83 28.93 0.84
CA LYS A 155 1.34 28.21 2.02
C LYS A 155 1.43 26.71 1.74
N PRO A 156 2.49 26.01 2.21
CA PRO A 156 2.61 24.55 2.04
C PRO A 156 1.39 23.84 2.60
N MET A 157 0.80 22.98 1.77
CA MET A 157 -0.39 22.22 2.12
C MET A 157 -0.28 20.80 1.58
N THR A 158 -0.77 19.84 2.35
CA THR A 158 -1.06 18.50 1.87
C THR A 158 -2.43 18.52 1.22
N VAL A 159 -2.53 18.00 0.01
CA VAL A 159 -3.74 18.03 -0.82
C VAL A 159 -4.06 16.62 -1.28
N GLY A 160 -5.33 16.24 -1.13
CA GLY A 160 -5.87 14.98 -1.60
C GLY A 160 -6.09 14.95 -3.13
N THR A 161 -6.65 13.85 -3.61
CA THR A 161 -7.07 13.67 -5.01
C THR A 161 -8.51 14.14 -5.22
N HIS A 162 -8.95 14.31 -6.48
CA HIS A 162 -10.35 14.61 -6.83
C HIS A 162 -10.96 15.90 -6.22
N ILE A 163 -10.15 16.83 -5.68
CA ILE A 163 -10.61 17.92 -4.79
C ILE A 163 -11.77 18.74 -5.38
N PHE A 164 -11.68 19.17 -6.64
CA PHE A 164 -12.68 19.96 -7.34
C PHE A 164 -13.30 19.19 -8.51
N GLU A 165 -13.29 17.86 -8.45
CA GLU A 165 -13.93 17.02 -9.46
C GLU A 165 -15.37 17.46 -9.71
N GLY A 166 -15.82 17.52 -10.97
CA GLY A 166 -17.20 17.81 -11.32
C GLY A 166 -17.69 19.22 -10.96
N CYS A 167 -16.80 20.17 -10.61
CA CYS A 167 -17.17 21.57 -10.38
C CYS A 167 -17.51 22.28 -11.69
N THR A 168 -18.67 21.98 -12.26
CA THR A 168 -19.03 22.34 -13.64
C THR A 168 -19.18 23.83 -13.93
N SER A 169 -19.40 24.69 -12.91
CA SER A 169 -19.40 26.16 -13.08
C SER A 169 -18.05 26.83 -12.84
N LEU A 170 -17.02 26.08 -12.44
CA LEU A 170 -15.70 26.63 -12.13
C LEU A 170 -15.08 27.21 -13.40
N GLN A 171 -14.82 28.51 -13.41
CA GLN A 171 -14.31 29.26 -14.56
C GLN A 171 -12.84 29.65 -14.39
N LYS A 172 -12.41 29.89 -13.15
CA LYS A 172 -11.06 30.38 -12.85
C LYS A 172 -10.43 29.63 -11.67
N VAL A 173 -9.16 29.27 -11.79
CA VAL A 173 -8.37 28.69 -10.70
C VAL A 173 -7.00 29.35 -10.59
N ILE A 174 -6.56 29.60 -9.36
CA ILE A 174 -5.21 30.05 -9.03
C ILE A 174 -4.53 29.00 -8.16
N ILE A 175 -3.48 28.37 -8.69
CA ILE A 175 -2.70 27.29 -8.07
C ILE A 175 -1.35 27.84 -7.58
N PRO A 176 -1.09 27.82 -6.26
CA PRO A 176 0.10 28.41 -5.65
C PRO A 176 1.31 27.48 -5.74
N LYS A 177 2.52 28.06 -5.70
CA LYS A 177 3.79 27.29 -5.72
C LYS A 177 3.90 26.23 -4.63
N THR A 178 3.23 26.47 -3.51
CA THR A 178 3.38 25.69 -2.30
C THR A 178 2.63 24.36 -2.32
N MET A 179 1.81 24.11 -3.36
CA MET A 179 1.15 22.82 -3.55
C MET A 179 2.14 21.73 -3.98
N GLY A 180 3.27 22.09 -4.61
CA GLY A 180 4.30 21.15 -5.08
C GLY A 180 3.89 20.40 -6.35
N THR A 181 2.79 19.67 -6.32
CA THR A 181 2.20 18.93 -7.45
C THR A 181 0.71 19.24 -7.57
N ILE A 182 0.13 19.05 -8.76
CA ILE A 182 -1.33 19.01 -8.91
C ILE A 182 -1.74 17.54 -8.82
N PRO A 183 -2.50 17.11 -7.80
CA PRO A 183 -2.90 15.71 -7.63
C PRO A 183 -3.82 15.18 -8.73
N ASP A 184 -3.98 13.86 -8.74
CA ASP A 184 -4.85 13.16 -9.69
C ASP A 184 -6.31 13.65 -9.57
N TYR A 185 -6.99 13.74 -10.70
CA TYR A 185 -8.40 14.12 -10.84
C TYR A 185 -8.79 15.50 -10.25
N THR A 186 -7.84 16.34 -9.84
CA THR A 186 -8.10 17.58 -9.07
C THR A 186 -9.19 18.46 -9.69
N PHE A 187 -9.19 18.65 -11.02
CA PHE A 187 -10.18 19.44 -11.77
C PHE A 187 -10.91 18.60 -12.83
N TYR A 188 -11.00 17.28 -12.62
CA TYR A 188 -11.72 16.38 -13.52
C TYR A 188 -13.15 16.89 -13.78
N GLY A 189 -13.58 16.95 -15.04
CA GLY A 189 -14.93 17.35 -15.42
C GLY A 189 -15.30 18.83 -15.14
N CYS A 190 -14.34 19.72 -14.83
CA CYS A 190 -14.56 21.16 -14.67
C CYS A 190 -14.84 21.85 -16.02
N SER A 191 -15.99 21.53 -16.63
CA SER A 191 -16.30 21.86 -18.03
C SER A 191 -16.35 23.35 -18.38
N SER A 192 -16.57 24.25 -17.41
CA SER A 192 -16.55 25.71 -17.62
C SER A 192 -15.19 26.38 -17.39
N LEU A 193 -14.14 25.62 -17.04
CA LEU A 193 -12.84 26.16 -16.66
C LEU A 193 -12.15 26.80 -17.87
N THR A 194 -11.78 28.07 -17.74
CA THR A 194 -11.18 28.86 -18.84
C THR A 194 -9.88 29.57 -18.45
N ASP A 195 -9.77 30.01 -17.18
CA ASP A 195 -8.63 30.75 -16.66
C ASP A 195 -7.89 29.92 -15.61
N VAL A 196 -6.71 29.41 -15.96
CA VAL A 196 -5.86 28.61 -15.08
C VAL A 196 -4.55 29.37 -14.86
N THR A 197 -4.35 29.89 -13.65
CA THR A 197 -3.10 30.54 -13.25
C THR A 197 -2.32 29.61 -12.33
N ILE A 198 -1.11 29.22 -12.72
CA ILE A 198 -0.27 28.29 -11.95
C ILE A 198 1.06 28.96 -11.66
N ASP A 199 1.53 28.85 -10.42
CA ASP A 199 2.88 29.28 -10.07
C ASP A 199 3.95 28.36 -10.68
N ASN A 200 5.11 28.94 -10.95
CA ASN A 200 6.21 28.35 -11.69
C ASN A 200 6.92 27.19 -10.98
N ASP A 201 6.65 26.97 -9.69
CA ASP A 201 7.31 25.96 -8.86
C ASP A 201 6.63 24.57 -8.85
N ILE A 202 5.46 24.41 -9.48
CA ILE A 202 4.78 23.11 -9.59
C ILE A 202 5.64 22.13 -10.42
N THR A 203 5.94 20.97 -9.84
CA THR A 203 6.88 19.98 -10.42
C THR A 203 6.20 18.88 -11.22
N ALA A 204 4.93 18.56 -10.93
CA ALA A 204 4.17 17.52 -11.63
C ALA A 204 2.68 17.85 -11.71
N ILE A 205 2.02 17.33 -12.75
CA ILE A 205 0.58 17.31 -12.91
C ILE A 205 0.15 15.84 -12.94
N GLY A 206 -0.78 15.45 -12.07
CA GLY A 206 -1.25 14.08 -11.91
C GLY A 206 -2.21 13.62 -13.01
N ASP A 207 -2.62 12.37 -12.89
CA ASP A 207 -3.49 11.69 -13.84
C ASP A 207 -4.87 12.33 -13.85
N HIS A 208 -5.47 12.48 -15.03
CA HIS A 208 -6.79 13.07 -15.22
C HIS A 208 -6.99 14.47 -14.61
N ALA A 209 -5.92 15.17 -14.21
CA ALA A 209 -6.00 16.39 -13.39
C ALA A 209 -6.88 17.50 -13.99
N PHE A 210 -6.94 17.63 -15.32
CA PHE A 210 -7.80 18.55 -16.05
C PHE A 210 -8.67 17.82 -17.10
N ASP A 211 -8.82 16.49 -17.02
CA ASP A 211 -9.62 15.74 -18.00
C ASP A 211 -11.07 16.26 -18.02
N GLY A 212 -11.64 16.45 -19.22
CA GLY A 212 -12.99 16.96 -19.40
C GLY A 212 -13.17 18.46 -19.14
N CYS A 213 -12.09 19.24 -18.96
CA CYS A 213 -12.15 20.71 -18.92
C CYS A 213 -12.44 21.30 -20.32
N THR A 214 -13.63 21.05 -20.85
CA THR A 214 -14.00 21.29 -22.25
C THR A 214 -13.92 22.74 -22.71
N SER A 215 -14.00 23.72 -21.80
CA SER A 215 -13.86 25.16 -22.10
C SER A 215 -12.43 25.70 -22.02
N LEU A 216 -11.47 24.92 -21.54
CA LEU A 216 -10.09 25.38 -21.34
C LEU A 216 -9.44 25.61 -22.69
N ALA A 217 -9.22 26.87 -23.06
CA ALA A 217 -8.75 27.22 -24.42
C ALA A 217 -7.23 27.28 -24.54
N ALA A 218 -6.54 27.62 -23.46
CA ALA A 218 -5.09 27.76 -23.40
C ALA A 218 -4.54 27.20 -22.09
N PHE A 219 -3.35 26.60 -22.13
CA PHE A 219 -2.65 26.14 -20.93
C PHE A 219 -1.15 26.43 -21.01
N LYS A 220 -0.60 26.98 -19.93
CA LYS A 220 0.81 27.33 -19.82
C LYS A 220 1.46 26.49 -18.74
N PHE A 221 2.37 25.60 -19.14
CA PHE A 221 3.09 24.74 -18.21
C PHE A 221 4.06 25.55 -17.34
N PRO A 222 4.06 25.35 -16.00
CA PRO A 222 5.01 25.97 -15.08
C PRO A 222 6.48 25.66 -15.41
N THR A 223 7.37 26.60 -15.07
CA THR A 223 8.80 26.46 -15.39
C THR A 223 9.52 25.30 -14.70
N LYS A 224 8.97 24.70 -13.65
CA LYS A 224 9.56 23.55 -12.95
C LYS A 224 8.88 22.22 -13.23
N THR A 225 7.78 22.20 -14.00
CA THR A 225 7.07 20.96 -14.30
C THR A 225 7.96 20.04 -15.12
N THR A 226 8.14 18.80 -14.64
CA THR A 226 8.94 17.76 -15.29
C THR A 226 8.09 16.58 -15.74
N SER A 227 6.96 16.31 -15.09
CA SER A 227 6.06 15.21 -15.46
C SER A 227 4.60 15.66 -15.57
N VAL A 228 3.87 15.01 -16.47
CA VAL A 228 2.44 15.17 -16.69
C VAL A 228 1.86 13.77 -16.80
N GLY A 229 0.86 13.46 -15.98
CA GLY A 229 0.27 12.13 -15.87
C GLY A 229 -0.68 11.76 -17.00
N ASP A 230 -1.17 10.53 -16.93
CA ASP A 230 -2.06 9.91 -17.89
C ASP A 230 -3.35 10.71 -18.01
N TYR A 231 -3.81 10.91 -19.24
CA TYR A 231 -5.07 11.58 -19.55
C TYR A 231 -5.22 13.00 -18.95
N ALA A 232 -4.15 13.64 -18.46
CA ALA A 232 -4.25 14.85 -17.66
C ALA A 232 -5.02 16.01 -18.33
N PHE A 233 -5.02 16.08 -19.67
CA PHE A 233 -5.78 17.04 -20.47
C PHE A 233 -6.70 16.36 -21.51
N LYS A 234 -7.06 15.10 -21.28
CA LYS A 234 -8.00 14.38 -22.13
C LYS A 234 -9.33 15.15 -22.21
N ASP A 235 -10.00 15.11 -23.35
CA ASP A 235 -11.30 15.74 -23.59
C ASP A 235 -11.36 17.27 -23.32
N CYS A 236 -10.22 17.95 -23.18
CA CYS A 236 -10.12 19.42 -23.18
C CYS A 236 -10.33 19.96 -24.61
N THR A 237 -11.54 19.80 -25.15
CA THR A 237 -11.83 19.98 -26.59
C THR A 237 -11.57 21.39 -27.12
N ALA A 238 -11.63 22.43 -26.29
CA ALA A 238 -11.28 23.81 -26.67
C ALA A 238 -9.77 24.12 -26.59
N LEU A 239 -8.97 23.26 -25.94
CA LEU A 239 -7.55 23.53 -25.67
C LEU A 239 -6.79 23.55 -26.97
N SER A 240 -6.47 24.75 -27.46
CA SER A 240 -5.88 24.99 -28.78
C SER A 240 -4.52 25.69 -28.70
N ASP A 241 -4.18 26.26 -27.55
CA ASP A 241 -2.89 26.89 -27.28
C ASP A 241 -2.24 26.24 -26.05
N ILE A 242 -1.07 25.63 -26.26
CA ILE A 242 -0.28 25.03 -25.18
C ILE A 242 1.13 25.61 -25.25
N THR A 243 1.57 26.19 -24.13
CA THR A 243 2.91 26.77 -24.00
C THR A 243 3.74 25.96 -23.01
N PHE A 244 4.89 25.48 -23.46
CA PHE A 244 5.89 24.81 -22.62
C PHE A 244 7.03 25.78 -22.29
N GLU A 245 7.16 26.21 -21.03
CA GLU A 245 8.27 27.10 -20.62
C GLU A 245 9.58 26.35 -20.38
N ARG A 246 9.50 25.03 -20.21
CA ARG A 246 10.64 24.13 -20.24
C ARG A 246 10.28 22.81 -20.89
N ALA A 247 11.33 22.05 -21.11
CA ALA A 247 11.29 20.63 -21.34
C ALA A 247 10.56 19.85 -20.24
N LEU A 248 9.55 19.07 -20.62
CA LEU A 248 9.08 17.95 -19.82
C LEU A 248 10.07 16.78 -19.93
N GLU A 249 10.08 15.94 -18.92
CA GLU A 249 10.88 14.71 -18.81
C GLU A 249 10.00 13.46 -18.97
N SER A 250 8.74 13.50 -18.52
CA SER A 250 7.75 12.45 -18.77
C SER A 250 6.40 13.04 -19.18
N ILE A 251 5.67 12.31 -20.03
CA ILE A 251 4.32 12.62 -20.46
C ILE A 251 3.54 11.31 -20.51
N GLY A 252 2.44 11.27 -19.78
CA GLY A 252 1.57 10.13 -19.64
C GLY A 252 0.76 9.78 -20.89
N TYR A 253 0.15 8.61 -20.83
CA TYR A 253 -0.64 8.02 -21.88
C TYR A 253 -1.83 8.91 -22.22
N LEU A 254 -2.02 9.18 -23.52
CA LEU A 254 -3.14 9.96 -24.04
C LEU A 254 -3.37 11.32 -23.33
N THR A 255 -2.30 11.90 -22.75
CA THR A 255 -2.32 13.16 -21.99
C THR A 255 -3.14 14.26 -22.68
N PHE A 256 -2.95 14.45 -23.99
CA PHE A 256 -3.60 15.51 -24.78
C PHE A 256 -4.69 14.98 -25.73
N ASN A 257 -5.19 13.75 -25.50
CA ASN A 257 -6.17 13.16 -26.39
C ASN A 257 -7.44 14.02 -26.47
N ASP A 258 -8.00 14.08 -27.67
CA ASP A 258 -9.18 14.88 -27.98
C ASP A 258 -9.10 16.42 -27.83
N THR A 259 -7.95 16.97 -27.50
CA THR A 259 -7.70 18.43 -27.52
C THR A 259 -7.68 19.01 -28.94
N ALA A 260 -8.08 20.27 -29.11
CA ALA A 260 -7.95 20.99 -30.39
C ALA A 260 -6.47 21.16 -30.79
N TRP A 261 -5.59 21.35 -29.81
CA TRP A 261 -4.15 21.50 -29.97
C TRP A 261 -3.55 20.23 -30.57
N PHE A 262 -3.86 19.06 -30.01
CA PHE A 262 -3.36 17.77 -30.49
C PHE A 262 -3.89 17.45 -31.89
N LYS A 263 -5.18 17.68 -32.14
CA LYS A 263 -5.79 17.56 -33.48
C LYS A 263 -5.08 18.45 -34.51
N ALA A 264 -4.76 19.69 -34.15
CA ALA A 264 -4.01 20.60 -35.00
C ALA A 264 -2.57 20.12 -35.27
N GLN A 265 -1.89 19.53 -34.27
CA GLN A 265 -0.56 18.94 -34.49
C GLN A 265 -0.61 17.79 -35.50
N ILE A 266 -1.61 16.91 -35.38
CA ILE A 266 -1.79 15.80 -36.33
C ILE A 266 -2.02 16.33 -37.76
N GLU A 267 -2.87 17.34 -37.92
CA GLU A 267 -3.17 17.93 -39.23
C GLU A 267 -1.97 18.66 -39.84
N ALA A 268 -1.21 19.40 -39.03
CA ALA A 268 0.01 20.07 -39.46
C ALA A 268 1.02 19.06 -40.05
N GLN A 269 1.21 17.92 -39.40
CA GLN A 269 2.10 16.86 -39.87
C GLN A 269 1.55 16.16 -41.14
N LYS A 270 0.23 15.98 -41.27
CA LYS A 270 -0.38 15.44 -42.52
C LYS A 270 -0.15 16.35 -43.72
N SER A 271 -0.28 17.67 -43.53
CA SER A 271 -0.21 18.68 -44.59
C SER A 271 1.20 19.07 -45.05
N ALA A 272 2.24 18.71 -44.29
CA ALA A 272 3.64 18.88 -44.71
C ALA A 272 3.94 17.99 -45.94
N ALA A 273 3.79 18.55 -47.13
CA ALA A 273 4.22 17.94 -48.39
C ALA A 273 5.76 17.97 -48.50
N PRO A 274 6.40 16.96 -49.10
CA PRO A 274 7.86 16.96 -49.27
C PRO A 274 8.29 18.14 -50.13
N ALA A 275 9.29 18.89 -49.68
CA ALA A 275 9.85 20.01 -50.43
C ALA A 275 10.36 19.55 -51.81
N GLU A 276 10.19 20.41 -52.82
CA GLU A 276 10.46 20.11 -54.23
C GLU A 276 11.84 19.49 -54.50
N GLU A 277 11.81 18.52 -55.41
CA GLU A 277 12.87 17.70 -55.96
C GLU A 277 14.20 18.44 -56.22
N THR A 278 15.28 18.07 -55.51
CA THR A 278 16.66 17.94 -56.05
C THR A 278 17.67 17.54 -54.95
N GLN A 279 17.59 16.30 -54.49
CA GLN A 279 18.68 15.45 -53.97
C GLN A 279 18.02 14.13 -53.54
N GLU A 280 18.74 13.02 -53.44
CA GLU A 280 18.19 11.73 -53.01
C GLU A 280 17.53 11.85 -51.62
N VAL A 281 16.22 12.08 -51.57
CA VAL A 281 15.46 12.24 -50.33
C VAL A 281 14.94 10.87 -49.90
N ASN A 282 15.30 10.47 -48.67
CA ASN A 282 14.67 9.38 -47.93
C ASN A 282 13.15 9.54 -48.00
N LYS A 283 12.44 8.58 -48.60
CA LYS A 283 10.96 8.54 -48.60
C LYS A 283 10.36 8.14 -47.24
N ASP A 284 11.19 7.96 -46.22
CA ASP A 284 10.83 7.39 -44.91
C ASP A 284 10.90 8.45 -43.78
N GLU A 285 10.34 9.64 -44.00
CA GLU A 285 10.19 10.64 -42.93
C GLU A 285 8.97 10.31 -42.07
N ASN A 286 9.19 9.51 -41.02
CA ASN A 286 8.18 9.21 -40.02
C ASN A 286 7.55 10.48 -39.44
N LYS A 287 6.21 10.51 -39.38
CA LYS A 287 5.44 11.63 -38.84
C LYS A 287 5.13 11.43 -37.36
N TYR A 288 5.60 12.35 -36.53
CA TYR A 288 5.40 12.36 -35.08
C TYR A 288 4.73 13.65 -34.63
N VAL A 289 3.94 13.56 -33.57
CA VAL A 289 3.63 14.72 -32.73
C VAL A 289 4.71 14.81 -31.66
N ILE A 290 5.39 15.94 -31.62
CA ILE A 290 6.52 16.22 -30.73
C ILE A 290 6.16 17.41 -29.83
N VAL A 291 6.45 17.31 -28.53
CA VAL A 291 6.19 18.36 -27.52
C VAL A 291 7.39 18.63 -26.63
N GLY A 292 7.49 19.85 -26.10
CA GLY A 292 8.52 20.22 -25.13
C GLY A 292 9.95 20.08 -25.68
N ARG A 293 10.78 19.27 -25.01
CA ARG A 293 12.21 19.00 -25.34
C ARG A 293 12.40 18.03 -26.49
N ASP A 294 11.45 18.02 -27.41
CA ASP A 294 11.32 17.01 -28.44
C ASP A 294 10.88 15.61 -27.93
N ILE A 295 9.93 15.54 -26.98
CA ILE A 295 9.29 14.25 -26.57
C ILE A 295 8.27 13.83 -27.63
N ILE A 296 8.35 12.58 -28.09
CA ILE A 296 7.39 11.99 -29.02
C ILE A 296 6.17 11.49 -28.23
N ILE A 297 5.00 12.09 -28.49
CA ILE A 297 3.74 11.71 -27.81
C ILE A 297 2.79 10.90 -28.68
N TYR A 298 2.97 10.92 -30.00
CA TYR A 298 2.08 10.19 -30.90
C TYR A 298 2.72 9.97 -32.27
N TYR A 299 2.53 8.77 -32.83
CA TYR A 299 2.92 8.45 -34.19
C TYR A 299 1.73 8.47 -35.15
N ILE A 300 1.88 9.20 -36.27
CA ILE A 300 0.76 9.55 -37.14
C ILE A 300 0.60 8.58 -38.32
N GLU A 301 1.68 7.93 -38.76
CA GLU A 301 1.68 7.21 -40.03
C GLU A 301 1.40 5.71 -39.85
N SER A 302 0.13 5.32 -39.91
CA SER A 302 -0.20 3.91 -40.14
C SER A 302 -0.08 3.59 -41.63
N SER A 303 0.84 2.70 -42.01
CA SER A 303 0.75 2.04 -43.31
C SER A 303 -0.63 1.36 -43.42
N SER A 304 -1.43 1.77 -44.40
CA SER A 304 -2.77 1.23 -44.69
C SER A 304 -2.75 -0.23 -45.22
N ASP A 305 -1.55 -0.78 -45.37
CA ASP A 305 -1.22 -1.93 -46.19
C ASP A 305 -0.74 -3.15 -45.37
N GLY A 306 -0.83 -3.11 -44.03
CA GLY A 306 -0.47 -4.24 -43.16
C GLY A 306 1.03 -4.54 -43.07
N ASN A 307 1.84 -3.64 -43.63
CA ASN A 307 3.29 -3.75 -43.71
C ASN A 307 3.97 -3.44 -42.37
N ASN A 308 5.18 -3.98 -42.23
CA ASN A 308 6.10 -3.72 -41.13
C ASN A 308 6.45 -2.22 -41.06
N ILE A 309 6.42 -1.64 -39.85
CA ILE A 309 6.81 -0.25 -39.58
C ILE A 309 8.25 -0.24 -39.07
N THR A 310 9.07 0.68 -39.60
CA THR A 310 10.38 1.02 -39.05
C THR A 310 10.32 2.41 -38.44
N LEU A 311 10.54 2.52 -37.13
CA LEU A 311 10.54 3.78 -36.42
C LEU A 311 11.91 4.46 -36.48
N ASN A 312 12.08 5.50 -37.30
CA ASN A 312 13.26 6.35 -37.33
C ASN A 312 13.08 7.52 -36.35
N ILE A 313 13.71 7.43 -35.18
CA ILE A 313 13.64 8.41 -34.10
C ILE A 313 14.72 9.50 -34.33
N PRO A 314 14.34 10.79 -34.40
CA PRO A 314 15.26 11.87 -34.74
C PRO A 314 16.28 12.16 -33.63
N GLU A 315 17.46 12.70 -33.98
CA GLU A 315 18.56 12.99 -33.05
C GLU A 315 18.14 13.88 -31.87
N LYS A 316 17.24 14.83 -32.13
CA LYS A 316 16.76 15.79 -31.14
C LYS A 316 15.79 15.16 -30.13
N ALA A 317 15.17 14.02 -30.44
CA ALA A 317 14.18 13.41 -29.57
C ALA A 317 14.80 13.11 -28.19
N TYR A 318 14.18 13.67 -27.16
CA TYR A 318 14.63 13.54 -25.77
C TYR A 318 13.93 12.41 -25.03
N GLY A 319 12.67 12.15 -25.37
CA GLY A 319 11.85 11.13 -24.75
C GLY A 319 10.80 10.54 -25.68
N ILE A 320 10.25 9.40 -25.28
CA ILE A 320 9.03 8.81 -25.84
C ILE A 320 8.02 8.78 -24.70
N ALA A 321 6.80 9.25 -24.94
CA ALA A 321 5.73 9.25 -23.94
C ALA A 321 5.14 7.85 -23.71
N ASP A 322 4.38 7.71 -22.64
CA ASP A 322 3.73 6.45 -22.28
C ASP A 322 2.73 6.06 -23.39
N GLY A 323 2.74 4.79 -23.79
CA GLY A 323 1.90 4.24 -24.87
C GLY A 323 1.92 5.03 -26.20
N ALA A 324 2.99 5.78 -26.51
CA ALA A 324 3.07 6.68 -27.68
C ALA A 324 2.77 6.00 -29.04
N PHE A 325 2.84 4.66 -29.09
CA PHE A 325 2.70 3.86 -30.30
C PHE A 325 1.53 2.88 -30.30
N ASP A 326 0.64 2.91 -29.30
CA ASP A 326 -0.45 1.91 -29.12
C ASP A 326 -1.28 1.62 -30.37
N HIS A 327 -1.53 2.64 -31.21
CA HIS A 327 -2.36 2.54 -32.41
C HIS A 327 -1.69 1.78 -33.57
N CYS A 328 -0.37 1.57 -33.51
CA CYS A 328 0.41 0.88 -34.54
C CYS A 328 1.40 -0.15 -33.99
N ILE A 329 1.32 -0.44 -32.69
CA ILE A 329 2.36 -1.16 -31.96
C ILE A 329 2.57 -2.57 -32.50
N ASP A 330 1.48 -3.22 -32.91
CA ASP A 330 1.45 -4.55 -33.53
C ASP A 330 2.21 -4.62 -34.87
N LYS A 331 2.48 -3.48 -35.50
CA LYS A 331 3.16 -3.36 -36.79
C LYS A 331 4.64 -2.97 -36.68
N ILE A 332 5.10 -2.46 -35.53
CA ILE A 332 6.47 -1.99 -35.34
C ILE A 332 7.43 -3.19 -35.39
N SER A 333 8.34 -3.17 -36.35
CA SER A 333 9.30 -4.25 -36.62
C SER A 333 10.76 -3.85 -36.37
N ALA A 334 11.05 -2.55 -36.39
CA ALA A 334 12.38 -2.02 -36.13
C ALA A 334 12.26 -0.60 -35.55
N VAL A 335 13.21 -0.24 -34.68
CA VAL A 335 13.37 1.11 -34.13
C VAL A 335 14.82 1.53 -34.34
N ASN A 336 15.02 2.65 -35.02
CA ASN A 336 16.32 3.21 -35.36
C ASN A 336 16.45 4.58 -34.70
N PHE A 337 17.45 4.74 -33.84
CA PHE A 337 17.82 6.05 -33.30
C PHE A 337 18.89 6.69 -34.19
N THR A 338 18.69 7.97 -34.54
CA THR A 338 19.69 8.73 -35.29
C THR A 338 21.00 8.80 -34.48
N ALA A 339 22.15 8.67 -35.16
CA ALA A 339 23.46 8.73 -34.51
C ALA A 339 23.61 10.03 -33.69
N GLY A 340 24.07 9.92 -32.44
CA GLY A 340 24.14 11.05 -31.51
C GLY A 340 22.83 11.34 -30.76
N SER A 341 21.84 10.44 -30.81
CA SER A 341 20.56 10.56 -30.12
C SER A 341 20.66 11.13 -28.70
N ASN A 342 19.78 12.09 -28.40
CA ASN A 342 19.62 12.69 -27.07
C ASN A 342 18.55 12.01 -26.22
N MET A 343 18.12 10.80 -26.59
CA MET A 343 17.08 10.05 -25.88
C MET A 343 17.53 9.72 -24.46
N VAL A 344 16.81 10.21 -23.47
CA VAL A 344 17.06 10.00 -22.04
C VAL A 344 16.01 9.10 -21.39
N THR A 345 14.80 9.08 -21.93
CA THR A 345 13.65 8.42 -21.30
C THR A 345 12.74 7.76 -22.33
N ILE A 346 12.17 6.61 -21.96
CA ILE A 346 11.16 5.89 -22.74
C ILE A 346 10.03 5.60 -21.77
N GLY A 347 8.86 6.15 -22.05
CA GLY A 347 7.68 6.10 -21.22
C GLY A 347 7.17 4.68 -20.96
N GLU A 348 6.38 4.55 -19.90
CA GLU A 348 5.71 3.32 -19.48
C GLU A 348 4.95 2.70 -20.66
N GLY A 349 5.11 1.40 -20.85
CA GLY A 349 4.43 0.66 -21.90
C GLY A 349 4.68 1.15 -23.34
N ALA A 350 5.64 2.04 -23.59
CA ALA A 350 5.79 2.69 -24.91
C ALA A 350 5.97 1.69 -26.07
N PHE A 351 6.57 0.52 -25.82
CA PHE A 351 6.69 -0.57 -26.78
C PHE A 351 5.91 -1.84 -26.38
N LYS A 352 4.94 -1.74 -25.47
CA LYS A 352 4.13 -2.86 -24.99
C LYS A 352 3.41 -3.53 -26.15
N ASN A 353 3.54 -4.86 -26.27
CA ASN A 353 3.00 -5.67 -27.36
C ASN A 353 3.54 -5.32 -28.75
N ALA A 354 4.80 -4.85 -28.86
CA ALA A 354 5.49 -4.73 -30.15
C ALA A 354 5.86 -6.12 -30.72
N VAL A 355 4.85 -6.92 -31.06
CA VAL A 355 4.98 -8.35 -31.39
C VAL A 355 5.81 -8.63 -32.65
N ARG A 356 6.14 -7.62 -33.46
CA ARG A 356 7.00 -7.74 -34.64
C ARG A 356 8.44 -7.26 -34.40
N LEU A 357 8.72 -6.60 -33.28
CA LEU A 357 10.02 -6.04 -32.97
C LEU A 357 11.00 -7.17 -32.61
N SER A 358 11.99 -7.40 -33.47
CA SER A 358 12.95 -8.49 -33.26
C SER A 358 14.24 -8.06 -32.56
N ARG A 359 14.56 -6.77 -32.61
CA ARG A 359 15.76 -6.17 -32.04
C ARG A 359 15.47 -4.76 -31.55
N PHE A 360 16.05 -4.41 -30.41
CA PHE A 360 16.05 -3.04 -29.90
C PHE A 360 17.43 -2.66 -29.35
N ASP A 361 17.95 -1.49 -29.75
CA ASP A 361 19.19 -0.95 -29.22
C ASP A 361 18.86 0.27 -28.34
N LEU A 362 19.01 0.13 -27.02
CA LEU A 362 18.72 1.19 -26.08
C LEU A 362 19.73 2.35 -26.24
N PRO A 363 19.28 3.61 -26.38
CA PRO A 363 20.19 4.74 -26.48
C PRO A 363 21.05 4.91 -25.22
N SER A 364 22.31 5.34 -25.40
CA SER A 364 23.32 5.33 -24.33
C SER A 364 23.09 6.32 -23.17
N LYS A 365 22.15 7.26 -23.31
CA LYS A 365 21.78 8.21 -22.25
C LYS A 365 20.54 7.77 -21.47
N VAL A 366 19.89 6.67 -21.86
CA VAL A 366 18.78 6.11 -21.09
C VAL A 366 19.35 5.43 -19.85
N THR A 367 18.82 5.82 -18.69
CA THR A 367 19.28 5.38 -17.36
C THR A 367 18.28 4.49 -16.63
N VAL A 368 17.04 4.43 -17.10
CA VAL A 368 15.95 3.65 -16.53
C VAL A 368 15.16 3.02 -17.69
N ILE A 369 14.79 1.75 -17.55
CA ILE A 369 13.71 1.14 -18.34
C ILE A 369 12.50 1.16 -17.43
N ASN A 370 11.48 1.94 -17.78
CA ASN A 370 10.25 2.07 -17.00
C ASN A 370 9.41 0.79 -17.04
N ASP A 371 8.29 0.81 -16.32
CA ASP A 371 7.38 -0.31 -16.21
C ASP A 371 6.80 -0.68 -17.59
N GLU A 372 6.59 -1.98 -17.81
CA GLU A 372 5.97 -2.57 -18.99
C GLU A 372 6.53 -2.19 -20.38
N VAL A 373 7.64 -1.44 -20.49
CA VAL A 373 8.09 -0.81 -21.75
C VAL A 373 8.15 -1.79 -22.91
N PHE A 374 8.65 -3.01 -22.70
CA PHE A 374 8.72 -4.08 -23.70
C PHE A 374 7.84 -5.29 -23.36
N SER A 375 6.89 -5.15 -22.42
CA SER A 375 5.95 -6.22 -22.05
C SER A 375 5.24 -6.76 -23.30
N GLY A 376 5.20 -8.08 -23.47
CA GLY A 376 4.59 -8.74 -24.62
C GLY A 376 5.35 -8.64 -25.96
N CYS A 377 6.61 -8.18 -25.98
CA CYS A 377 7.44 -8.18 -27.20
C CYS A 377 7.91 -9.61 -27.56
N THR A 378 6.99 -10.49 -27.95
CA THR A 378 7.21 -11.93 -28.07
C THR A 378 8.26 -12.34 -29.11
N ASN A 379 8.60 -11.50 -30.08
CA ASN A 379 9.62 -11.74 -31.11
C ASN A 379 10.97 -11.05 -30.82
N LEU A 380 11.10 -10.30 -29.72
CA LEU A 380 12.33 -9.62 -29.36
C LEU A 380 13.41 -10.64 -29.02
N THR A 381 14.43 -10.77 -29.88
CA THR A 381 15.52 -11.75 -29.72
C THR A 381 16.80 -11.13 -29.19
N THR A 382 17.05 -9.88 -29.59
CA THR A 382 18.29 -9.14 -29.30
C THR A 382 17.94 -7.81 -28.64
N PHE A 383 18.46 -7.57 -27.45
CA PHE A 383 18.33 -6.30 -26.75
C PHE A 383 19.71 -5.78 -26.34
N THR A 384 20.08 -4.60 -26.82
CA THR A 384 21.31 -3.93 -26.39
C THR A 384 20.97 -2.91 -25.31
N VAL A 385 21.53 -3.07 -24.12
CA VAL A 385 21.33 -2.14 -23.00
C VAL A 385 22.21 -0.89 -23.13
N SER A 386 21.82 0.16 -22.40
CA SER A 386 22.66 1.34 -22.14
C SER A 386 23.67 1.04 -21.04
N SER A 387 24.92 1.50 -21.18
CA SER A 387 25.93 1.38 -20.12
C SER A 387 25.65 2.27 -18.90
N MET A 388 24.69 3.20 -19.00
CA MET A 388 24.26 4.08 -17.91
C MET A 388 22.97 3.60 -17.24
N LEU A 389 22.47 2.40 -17.57
CA LEU A 389 21.24 1.85 -17.01
C LEU A 389 21.43 1.54 -15.51
N THR A 390 20.52 2.03 -14.68
CA THR A 390 20.58 1.95 -13.20
C THR A 390 19.42 1.17 -12.58
N SER A 391 18.30 1.01 -13.31
CA SER A 391 17.13 0.24 -12.87
C SER A 391 16.32 -0.28 -14.05
N ILE A 392 15.61 -1.38 -13.78
CA ILE A 392 14.61 -1.99 -14.68
C ILE A 392 13.30 -2.07 -13.89
N GLY A 393 12.25 -1.48 -14.45
CA GLY A 393 10.91 -1.41 -13.87
C GLY A 393 10.16 -2.73 -13.88
N ASN A 394 8.95 -2.69 -13.31
CA ASN A 394 8.06 -3.85 -13.21
C ASN A 394 7.59 -4.26 -14.60
N GLU A 395 7.50 -5.57 -14.84
CA GLU A 395 7.03 -6.16 -16.11
C GLU A 395 7.76 -5.66 -17.38
N ALA A 396 8.92 -5.01 -17.25
CA ALA A 396 9.60 -4.32 -18.34
C ALA A 396 9.85 -5.18 -19.59
N PHE A 397 10.12 -6.48 -19.40
CA PHE A 397 10.28 -7.50 -20.44
C PHE A 397 9.33 -8.69 -20.23
N TYR A 398 8.21 -8.50 -19.53
CA TYR A 398 7.21 -9.54 -19.29
C TYR A 398 6.81 -10.22 -20.60
N ASN A 399 6.81 -11.55 -20.65
CA ASN A 399 6.52 -12.36 -21.85
C ASN A 399 7.31 -11.99 -23.13
N CYS A 400 8.55 -11.50 -23.00
CA CYS A 400 9.51 -11.44 -24.12
C CYS A 400 10.04 -12.84 -24.48
N ALA A 401 9.16 -13.74 -24.91
CA ALA A 401 9.41 -15.18 -25.00
C ALA A 401 10.58 -15.59 -25.92
N SER A 402 10.96 -14.75 -26.88
CA SER A 402 12.08 -15.02 -27.81
C SER A 402 13.43 -14.42 -27.36
N LEU A 403 13.48 -13.70 -26.23
CA LEU A 403 14.71 -13.06 -25.77
C LEU A 403 15.69 -14.13 -25.31
N THR A 404 16.84 -14.23 -25.98
CA THR A 404 17.80 -15.34 -25.77
C THR A 404 18.91 -15.00 -24.78
N SER A 405 19.32 -13.74 -24.74
CA SER A 405 20.34 -13.24 -23.83
C SER A 405 20.12 -11.75 -23.58
N ILE A 406 20.49 -11.31 -22.39
CA ILE A 406 20.57 -9.90 -22.04
C ILE A 406 21.83 -9.68 -21.20
N TYR A 407 22.60 -8.65 -21.55
CA TYR A 407 23.80 -8.27 -20.79
C TYR A 407 23.45 -7.05 -19.98
N LEU A 408 23.37 -7.19 -18.65
CA LEU A 408 23.01 -6.09 -17.76
C LEU A 408 24.29 -5.38 -17.25
N PRO A 409 24.33 -4.04 -17.18
CA PRO A 409 25.48 -3.32 -16.63
C PRO A 409 25.53 -3.39 -15.10
N ASP A 410 26.75 -3.30 -14.55
CA ASP A 410 27.02 -3.47 -13.11
C ASP A 410 26.36 -2.40 -12.22
N ASP A 411 26.02 -1.23 -12.76
CA ASP A 411 25.44 -0.10 -12.02
C ASP A 411 23.93 -0.25 -11.76
N ILE A 412 23.29 -1.32 -12.26
CA ILE A 412 21.90 -1.62 -11.91
C ILE A 412 21.80 -1.99 -10.43
N THR A 413 20.89 -1.33 -9.73
CA THR A 413 20.62 -1.56 -8.31
C THR A 413 19.33 -2.32 -8.06
N THR A 414 18.39 -2.29 -9.01
CA THR A 414 17.05 -2.87 -8.86
C THR A 414 16.55 -3.47 -10.18
N ILE A 415 15.96 -4.67 -10.07
CA ILE A 415 15.13 -5.30 -11.11
C ILE A 415 13.74 -5.50 -10.50
N GLY A 416 12.73 -4.87 -11.09
CA GLY A 416 11.36 -4.86 -10.59
C GLY A 416 10.62 -6.20 -10.70
N ASP A 417 9.38 -6.19 -10.20
CA ASP A 417 8.51 -7.36 -10.15
C ASP A 417 8.17 -7.83 -11.57
N SER A 418 8.20 -9.14 -11.79
CA SER A 418 7.90 -9.79 -13.06
C SER A 418 8.71 -9.27 -14.26
N ALA A 419 9.82 -8.56 -14.03
CA ALA A 419 10.54 -7.80 -15.06
C ALA A 419 10.95 -8.64 -16.26
N PHE A 420 11.34 -9.90 -16.07
CA PHE A 420 11.68 -10.86 -17.12
C PHE A 420 10.77 -12.11 -17.10
N GLN A 421 9.65 -12.07 -16.37
CA GLN A 421 8.78 -13.23 -16.28
C GLN A 421 8.33 -13.68 -17.69
N GLY A 422 8.38 -14.99 -17.96
CA GLY A 422 7.98 -15.55 -19.25
C GLY A 422 8.97 -15.31 -20.39
N CYS A 423 10.20 -14.85 -20.12
CA CYS A 423 11.30 -14.84 -21.09
C CYS A 423 11.82 -16.28 -21.34
N ARG A 424 10.97 -17.13 -21.93
CA ARG A 424 11.17 -18.58 -22.04
C ARG A 424 12.42 -19.03 -22.80
N SER A 425 12.97 -18.19 -23.67
CA SER A 425 14.18 -18.50 -24.45
C SER A 425 15.49 -18.02 -23.82
N LEU A 426 15.42 -17.33 -22.67
CA LEU A 426 16.59 -16.77 -22.01
C LEU A 426 17.44 -17.92 -21.43
N THR A 427 18.70 -18.06 -21.85
CA THR A 427 19.51 -19.26 -21.51
C THR A 427 20.50 -19.06 -20.37
N SER A 428 21.12 -17.89 -20.27
CA SER A 428 22.06 -17.54 -19.21
C SER A 428 21.86 -16.08 -18.83
N VAL A 429 21.83 -15.81 -17.53
CA VAL A 429 21.64 -14.46 -16.98
C VAL A 429 22.76 -14.17 -15.99
N THR A 430 23.54 -13.14 -16.29
CA THR A 430 24.47 -12.55 -15.32
C THR A 430 23.77 -11.39 -14.64
N LEU A 431 23.51 -11.52 -13.34
CA LEU A 431 22.93 -10.42 -12.58
C LEU A 431 23.99 -9.32 -12.31
N PRO A 432 23.60 -8.04 -12.28
CA PRO A 432 24.51 -6.91 -12.02
C PRO A 432 25.26 -6.99 -10.69
N ASP A 433 26.54 -6.62 -10.65
CA ASP A 433 27.34 -6.68 -9.42
C ASP A 433 26.80 -5.79 -8.27
N ASN A 434 26.08 -4.70 -8.57
CA ASN A 434 25.51 -3.79 -7.56
C ASN A 434 24.02 -3.98 -7.28
N ILE A 435 23.38 -5.02 -7.82
CA ILE A 435 21.98 -5.30 -7.51
C ILE A 435 21.84 -5.66 -6.02
N THR A 436 20.92 -4.99 -5.33
CA THR A 436 20.62 -5.27 -3.92
C THR A 436 19.32 -6.05 -3.76
N ASP A 437 18.39 -5.82 -4.67
CA ASP A 437 17.02 -6.32 -4.59
C ASP A 437 16.57 -6.84 -5.96
N LEU A 438 15.96 -8.03 -5.93
CA LEU A 438 15.30 -8.65 -7.07
C LEU A 438 13.81 -8.78 -6.76
N GLY A 439 12.97 -8.24 -7.63
CA GLY A 439 11.51 -8.24 -7.46
C GLY A 439 10.87 -9.62 -7.47
N ASP A 440 9.61 -9.66 -7.05
CA ASP A 440 8.78 -10.85 -7.07
C ASP A 440 8.61 -11.35 -8.50
N TYR A 441 8.69 -12.66 -8.72
CA TYR A 441 8.54 -13.29 -10.03
C TYR A 441 9.52 -12.80 -11.12
N ALA A 442 10.58 -12.05 -10.77
CA ALA A 442 11.40 -11.33 -11.73
C ALA A 442 11.92 -12.17 -12.92
N PHE A 443 12.27 -13.43 -12.73
CA PHE A 443 12.66 -14.39 -13.79
C PHE A 443 11.80 -15.65 -13.80
N LYS A 444 10.57 -15.56 -13.28
CA LYS A 444 9.63 -16.69 -13.28
C LYS A 444 9.33 -17.14 -14.72
N ASP A 445 9.18 -18.43 -14.95
CA ASP A 445 8.90 -18.99 -16.30
C ASP A 445 10.00 -18.68 -17.34
N CYS A 446 11.24 -18.36 -16.92
CA CYS A 446 12.42 -18.39 -17.78
C CYS A 446 12.89 -19.85 -17.99
N GLU A 447 12.06 -20.64 -18.67
CA GLU A 447 12.17 -22.11 -18.80
C GLU A 447 13.51 -22.60 -19.37
N SER A 448 14.19 -21.80 -20.22
CA SER A 448 15.49 -22.17 -20.80
C SER A 448 16.70 -21.73 -19.99
N ALA A 449 16.52 -20.99 -18.90
CA ALA A 449 17.64 -20.39 -18.16
C ALA A 449 18.38 -21.48 -17.38
N GLU A 450 19.55 -21.88 -17.85
CA GLU A 450 20.38 -22.96 -17.28
C GLU A 450 21.38 -22.43 -16.24
N GLU A 451 21.71 -21.13 -16.30
CA GLU A 451 22.72 -20.52 -15.45
C GLU A 451 22.29 -19.12 -14.99
N PHE A 452 22.28 -18.91 -13.68
CA PHE A 452 22.25 -17.59 -13.05
C PHE A 452 23.56 -17.35 -12.28
N ILE A 453 24.25 -16.27 -12.61
CA ILE A 453 25.38 -15.78 -11.83
C ILE A 453 24.83 -14.77 -10.81
N ILE A 454 24.70 -15.22 -9.57
CA ILE A 454 24.19 -14.41 -8.45
C ILE A 454 25.33 -13.56 -7.85
N PRO A 455 25.18 -12.23 -7.72
CA PRO A 455 26.25 -11.34 -7.31
C PRO A 455 26.35 -11.30 -5.78
N LEU A 456 27.50 -10.86 -5.28
CA LEU A 456 27.74 -10.80 -3.83
C LEU A 456 26.81 -9.81 -3.12
N LYS A 457 26.46 -8.68 -3.74
CA LYS A 457 25.69 -7.62 -3.06
C LYS A 457 24.18 -7.85 -3.00
N LEU A 458 23.67 -8.89 -3.68
CA LEU A 458 22.25 -9.21 -3.62
C LEU A 458 21.91 -9.55 -2.16
N ALA A 459 20.92 -8.85 -1.61
CA ALA A 459 20.47 -9.02 -0.24
C ALA A 459 19.10 -9.69 -0.18
N ASN A 460 18.21 -9.32 -1.10
CA ASN A 460 16.83 -9.78 -1.14
C ASN A 460 16.48 -10.41 -2.51
N VAL A 461 15.82 -11.56 -2.44
CA VAL A 461 15.27 -12.27 -3.60
C VAL A 461 13.77 -12.34 -3.41
N GLY A 462 13.03 -11.74 -4.34
CA GLY A 462 11.58 -11.73 -4.34
C GLY A 462 10.94 -13.12 -4.44
N VAL A 463 9.68 -13.17 -4.06
CA VAL A 463 8.82 -14.35 -4.10
C VAL A 463 8.88 -14.99 -5.48
N GLN A 464 9.28 -16.27 -5.53
CA GLN A 464 9.32 -17.06 -6.77
C GLN A 464 10.14 -16.42 -7.91
N ALA A 465 11.12 -15.57 -7.59
CA ALA A 465 11.91 -14.84 -8.60
C ALA A 465 12.56 -15.76 -9.65
N PHE A 466 12.89 -17.01 -9.30
CA PHE A 466 13.49 -18.00 -10.21
C PHE A 466 12.60 -19.23 -10.45
N ASP A 467 11.31 -19.16 -10.14
CA ASP A 467 10.39 -20.29 -10.30
C ASP A 467 10.22 -20.68 -11.77
N ASN A 468 10.04 -21.98 -12.03
CA ASN A 468 9.99 -22.55 -13.38
C ASN A 468 11.18 -22.15 -14.29
N THR A 469 12.37 -21.98 -13.70
CA THR A 469 13.65 -21.90 -14.44
C THR A 469 14.36 -23.25 -14.42
N LYS A 470 15.09 -23.58 -15.50
CA LYS A 470 15.89 -24.81 -15.53
C LYS A 470 17.00 -24.78 -14.47
N TRP A 471 17.61 -23.62 -14.22
CA TRP A 471 18.60 -23.41 -13.17
C TRP A 471 18.05 -23.79 -11.79
N TYR A 472 16.86 -23.28 -11.43
CA TYR A 472 16.25 -23.58 -10.12
C TYR A 472 15.78 -25.04 -10.00
N ALA A 473 15.32 -25.63 -11.10
CA ALA A 473 14.96 -27.05 -11.17
C ALA A 473 16.18 -27.96 -10.99
N ASP A 474 17.30 -27.65 -11.67
CA ASP A 474 18.55 -28.40 -11.62
C ASP A 474 19.20 -28.38 -10.21
N LEU A 475 18.86 -27.40 -9.35
CA LEU A 475 19.31 -27.39 -7.94
C LEU A 475 18.89 -28.63 -7.16
N SER A 476 17.79 -29.27 -7.52
CA SER A 476 17.28 -30.49 -6.84
C SER A 476 17.42 -31.76 -7.69
N VAL A 477 18.17 -31.71 -8.80
CA VAL A 477 18.44 -32.89 -9.62
C VAL A 477 19.69 -33.61 -9.09
N TYR A 478 19.47 -34.77 -8.49
CA TYR A 478 20.54 -35.65 -8.01
C TYR A 478 20.52 -36.99 -8.74
N GLU A 479 21.71 -37.57 -9.02
CA GLU A 479 21.80 -38.92 -9.58
C GLU A 479 21.20 -39.98 -8.61
N GLU A 480 21.34 -39.75 -7.31
CA GLU A 480 20.75 -40.52 -6.22
C GLU A 480 20.18 -39.55 -5.17
N ALA A 481 19.11 -39.93 -4.46
CA ALA A 481 18.53 -39.08 -3.42
C ALA A 481 19.61 -38.65 -2.40
N PRO A 482 19.66 -37.36 -2.01
CA PRO A 482 20.72 -36.86 -1.14
C PRO A 482 20.70 -37.61 0.19
N THR A 483 21.89 -37.96 0.68
CA THR A 483 22.06 -38.66 1.98
C THR A 483 22.31 -37.70 3.13
N GLU A 484 22.54 -36.42 2.82
CA GLU A 484 22.71 -35.31 3.76
C GLU A 484 22.01 -34.05 3.22
N ASN A 485 21.65 -33.13 4.12
CA ASN A 485 20.96 -31.88 3.77
C ASN A 485 21.81 -31.04 2.82
N GLN A 486 21.20 -30.51 1.76
CA GLN A 486 21.85 -29.61 0.81
C GLN A 486 21.30 -28.19 1.00
N PHE A 487 22.22 -27.23 1.13
CA PHE A 487 21.89 -25.81 1.29
C PHE A 487 22.44 -25.05 0.09
N HIS A 488 21.56 -24.47 -0.71
CA HIS A 488 21.91 -23.72 -1.89
C HIS A 488 22.08 -22.24 -1.52
N ILE A 489 23.32 -21.86 -1.24
CA ILE A 489 23.70 -20.54 -0.75
C ILE A 489 24.42 -19.77 -1.86
N TYR A 490 23.94 -18.58 -2.18
CA TYR A 490 24.47 -17.74 -3.26
C TYR A 490 24.83 -16.33 -2.77
N GLY A 491 25.60 -15.61 -3.60
CA GLY A 491 26.03 -14.25 -3.29
C GLY A 491 26.80 -14.17 -1.98
N ASP A 492 26.52 -13.15 -1.17
CA ASP A 492 27.11 -12.95 0.16
C ASP A 492 26.30 -13.66 1.28
N GLY A 493 25.78 -14.86 0.99
CA GLY A 493 25.15 -15.72 1.99
C GLY A 493 23.62 -15.81 1.93
N ILE A 494 23.00 -15.63 0.77
CA ILE A 494 21.55 -15.82 0.61
C ILE A 494 21.26 -17.31 0.46
N LEU A 495 20.54 -17.90 1.41
CA LEU A 495 20.01 -19.26 1.26
C LEU A 495 18.72 -19.18 0.42
N ILE A 496 18.75 -19.74 -0.80
CA ILE A 496 17.61 -19.68 -1.72
C ILE A 496 16.79 -20.98 -1.77
N LYS A 497 17.42 -22.10 -1.40
CA LYS A 497 16.79 -23.43 -1.44
C LYS A 497 17.48 -24.35 -0.44
N ALA A 498 16.72 -25.21 0.22
CA ALA A 498 17.25 -26.23 1.10
C ALA A 498 16.59 -27.59 0.81
N ASP A 499 17.36 -28.53 0.26
CA ASP A 499 16.92 -29.91 0.07
C ASP A 499 17.25 -30.72 1.33
N ILE A 500 16.24 -30.97 2.15
CA ILE A 500 16.39 -31.61 3.46
C ILE A 500 16.12 -33.11 3.35
N VAL A 501 16.96 -33.90 4.01
CA VAL A 501 16.74 -35.34 4.20
C VAL A 501 15.76 -35.52 5.36
N ASP A 502 14.62 -36.19 5.10
CA ASP A 502 13.42 -36.29 5.94
C ASP A 502 13.68 -36.27 7.48
N ASN A 503 12.91 -35.46 8.20
CA ASN A 503 12.74 -35.51 9.66
C ASN A 503 14.04 -35.31 10.48
N THR A 504 14.98 -34.53 9.96
CA THR A 504 16.24 -34.20 10.64
C THR A 504 16.15 -32.86 11.41
N ASN A 505 16.97 -32.73 12.44
CA ASN A 505 17.26 -31.44 13.06
C ASN A 505 18.36 -30.76 12.24
N ILE A 506 18.11 -29.55 11.78
CA ILE A 506 19.02 -28.82 10.90
C ILE A 506 19.59 -27.59 11.60
N ILE A 507 20.85 -27.30 11.33
CA ILE A 507 21.51 -26.04 11.68
C ILE A 507 21.84 -25.39 10.35
N ILE A 508 21.30 -24.19 10.13
CA ILE A 508 21.62 -23.43 8.92
C ILE A 508 23.11 -23.06 8.96
N PRO A 509 23.86 -23.18 7.85
CA PRO A 509 25.29 -22.84 7.84
C PRO A 509 25.59 -21.39 8.28
N GLU A 510 26.69 -21.20 9.02
CA GLU A 510 27.13 -19.88 9.57
C GLU A 510 27.43 -18.82 8.49
N ASN A 511 27.62 -19.23 7.24
CA ASN A 511 27.82 -18.31 6.11
C ASN A 511 26.51 -17.79 5.51
N VAL A 512 25.35 -18.19 6.05
CA VAL A 512 24.05 -17.63 5.65
C VAL A 512 23.79 -16.30 6.35
N LYS A 513 23.40 -15.28 5.58
CA LYS A 513 23.05 -13.94 6.06
C LYS A 513 21.57 -13.59 5.88
N SER A 514 20.89 -14.24 4.94
CA SER A 514 19.45 -14.11 4.73
C SER A 514 18.86 -15.43 4.23
N ILE A 515 17.60 -15.68 4.58
CA ILE A 515 16.82 -16.82 4.08
C ILE A 515 15.79 -16.25 3.10
N ALA A 516 15.86 -16.64 1.83
CA ALA A 516 14.97 -16.13 0.80
C ALA A 516 13.54 -16.69 0.94
N ALA A 517 12.61 -16.09 0.21
CA ALA A 517 11.25 -16.57 0.14
C ALA A 517 11.18 -18.02 -0.38
N PHE A 518 10.24 -18.82 0.13
CA PHE A 518 10.04 -20.23 -0.27
C PHE A 518 11.24 -21.19 -0.10
N THR A 519 12.28 -20.80 0.64
CA THR A 519 13.52 -21.60 0.80
C THR A 519 13.27 -23.06 1.23
N PHE A 520 12.36 -23.29 2.18
CA PHE A 520 12.04 -24.61 2.74
C PHE A 520 10.71 -25.15 2.22
N THR A 521 10.49 -25.11 0.91
CA THR A 521 9.24 -25.58 0.30
C THR A 521 9.51 -26.65 -0.74
N ASP A 522 8.63 -27.65 -0.79
CA ASP A 522 8.67 -28.73 -1.79
C ASP A 522 7.51 -28.52 -2.77
N TRP A 523 7.74 -27.74 -3.83
CA TRP A 523 6.76 -27.47 -4.90
C TRP A 523 6.77 -28.55 -6.00
N GLY A 524 7.48 -29.66 -5.75
CA GLY A 524 7.54 -30.77 -6.69
C GLY A 524 6.15 -31.35 -6.97
N GLN A 525 5.59 -30.98 -8.13
CA GLN A 525 4.40 -31.52 -8.80
C GLN A 525 3.03 -30.93 -8.42
N ILE A 526 2.66 -29.85 -9.11
CA ILE A 526 1.26 -29.41 -9.29
C ILE A 526 0.64 -30.17 -10.49
N ASP A 527 0.80 -31.49 -10.53
CA ASP A 527 0.00 -32.33 -11.40
C ASP A 527 -0.29 -33.63 -10.63
N ASP A 528 -1.56 -33.85 -10.36
CA ASP A 528 -2.16 -34.90 -9.54
C ASP A 528 -2.16 -34.77 -7.99
N ARG A 529 -3.38 -34.98 -7.49
CA ARG A 529 -3.89 -34.81 -6.12
C ARG A 529 -3.38 -35.84 -5.10
N GLU A 530 -2.09 -36.20 -5.10
CA GLU A 530 -1.55 -37.11 -4.09
C GLU A 530 -0.18 -36.68 -3.54
N PHE A 531 -0.21 -36.21 -2.28
CA PHE A 531 0.88 -36.08 -1.30
C PHE A 531 1.93 -34.96 -1.47
N TYR A 532 1.69 -33.86 -0.74
CA TYR A 532 2.72 -33.03 -0.12
C TYR A 532 3.75 -33.94 0.57
N ASN A 533 4.96 -34.05 0.01
CA ASN A 533 5.94 -35.05 0.41
C ASN A 533 6.67 -34.68 1.71
N SER A 534 7.08 -35.70 2.46
CA SER A 534 7.44 -35.69 3.89
C SER A 534 8.77 -35.02 4.27
N LYS A 535 9.46 -34.33 3.35
CA LYS A 535 10.91 -33.98 3.44
C LYS A 535 11.24 -32.66 4.12
N LEU A 536 10.36 -32.14 4.97
CA LEU A 536 10.59 -30.87 5.67
C LEU A 536 11.27 -31.10 7.03
N PRO A 537 12.10 -30.14 7.51
CA PRO A 537 12.89 -30.31 8.72
C PRO A 537 12.03 -30.45 9.97
N LYS A 538 12.51 -31.23 10.94
CA LYS A 538 11.84 -31.38 12.25
C LYS A 538 12.18 -30.22 13.19
N SER A 539 13.42 -29.76 13.16
CA SER A 539 13.87 -28.61 13.95
C SER A 539 14.84 -27.79 13.13
N VAL A 540 14.81 -26.47 13.28
CA VAL A 540 15.71 -25.54 12.59
C VAL A 540 16.44 -24.67 13.61
N THR A 541 17.75 -24.52 13.47
CA THR A 541 18.55 -23.51 14.18
C THR A 541 19.08 -22.51 13.19
N ILE A 542 18.67 -21.24 13.34
CA ILE A 542 19.15 -20.10 12.55
C ILE A 542 20.33 -19.47 13.31
N PRO A 543 21.56 -19.46 12.73
CA PRO A 543 22.77 -19.01 13.41
C PRO A 543 22.88 -17.48 13.54
N ASP A 544 23.83 -17.05 14.36
CA ASP A 544 24.22 -15.64 14.52
C ASP A 544 24.86 -15.14 13.22
N GLY A 545 24.17 -14.25 12.52
CA GLY A 545 24.59 -13.75 11.20
C GLY A 545 23.44 -13.63 10.21
N VAL A 546 22.37 -14.40 10.41
CA VAL A 546 21.13 -14.23 9.65
C VAL A 546 20.41 -12.99 10.14
N THR A 547 20.09 -12.10 9.22
CA THR A 547 19.44 -10.80 9.50
C THR A 547 17.97 -10.76 9.05
N SER A 548 17.59 -11.60 8.07
CA SER A 548 16.23 -11.64 7.55
C SER A 548 15.77 -13.06 7.23
N ILE A 549 14.47 -13.30 7.48
CA ILE A 549 13.71 -14.45 7.01
C ILE A 549 12.66 -13.93 6.04
N GLY A 550 12.71 -14.37 4.78
CA GLY A 550 11.82 -13.93 3.71
C GLY A 550 10.38 -14.45 3.83
N ASP A 551 9.50 -13.90 2.99
CA ASP A 551 8.10 -14.29 2.95
C ASP A 551 7.97 -15.78 2.57
N TYR A 552 7.02 -16.50 3.16
CA TYR A 552 6.80 -17.92 2.87
C TYR A 552 8.04 -18.84 3.12
N ALA A 553 9.08 -18.39 3.82
CA ALA A 553 10.35 -19.13 3.93
C ALA A 553 10.20 -20.58 4.45
N PHE A 554 9.29 -20.79 5.41
CA PHE A 554 8.91 -22.10 5.98
C PHE A 554 7.44 -22.45 5.71
N TYR A 555 6.89 -21.97 4.59
CA TYR A 555 5.50 -22.19 4.20
C TYR A 555 5.16 -23.69 4.11
N PHE A 556 4.12 -24.12 4.83
CA PHE A 556 3.72 -25.52 5.00
C PHE A 556 4.84 -26.46 5.45
N CYS A 557 5.79 -25.99 6.27
CA CYS A 557 6.73 -26.87 7.00
C CYS A 557 6.01 -27.70 8.08
N GLU A 558 5.18 -28.66 7.67
CA GLU A 558 4.29 -29.41 8.57
C GLU A 558 5.06 -30.25 9.60
N ASN A 559 6.27 -30.72 9.31
CA ASN A 559 7.10 -31.48 10.25
C ASN A 559 7.83 -30.63 11.30
N LEU A 560 7.89 -29.31 11.11
CA LEU A 560 8.68 -28.41 11.96
C LEU A 560 8.06 -28.37 13.37
N GLU A 561 8.74 -28.93 14.35
CA GLU A 561 8.32 -28.94 15.76
C GLU A 561 8.90 -27.78 16.56
N THR A 562 10.15 -27.39 16.27
CA THR A 562 10.88 -26.34 17.00
C THR A 562 11.76 -25.52 16.06
N ILE A 563 11.83 -24.21 16.30
CA ILE A 563 12.78 -23.33 15.62
C ILE A 563 13.47 -22.39 16.60
N PHE A 564 14.79 -22.25 16.45
CA PHE A 564 15.61 -21.30 17.17
C PHE A 564 16.02 -20.18 16.22
N ILE A 565 15.63 -18.95 16.53
CA ILE A 565 15.93 -17.75 15.74
C ILE A 565 16.97 -16.92 16.51
N SER A 566 18.09 -16.58 15.86
CA SER A 566 19.11 -15.72 16.45
C SER A 566 18.57 -14.30 16.70
N ASP A 567 19.10 -13.63 17.72
CA ASP A 567 18.82 -12.23 18.00
C ASP A 567 19.28 -11.29 16.87
N THR A 568 20.12 -11.73 15.92
CA THR A 568 20.52 -10.90 14.77
C THR A 568 19.41 -10.70 13.74
N VAL A 569 18.32 -11.47 13.79
CA VAL A 569 17.21 -11.36 12.84
C VAL A 569 16.37 -10.12 13.16
N THR A 570 16.22 -9.23 12.18
CA THR A 570 15.47 -7.98 12.27
C THR A 570 14.19 -7.98 11.44
N ASN A 571 13.99 -8.99 10.58
CA ASN A 571 12.77 -9.13 9.77
C ASN A 571 12.35 -10.60 9.65
N ILE A 572 11.06 -10.86 9.85
CA ILE A 572 10.37 -12.11 9.52
C ILE A 572 9.25 -11.77 8.53
N GLY A 573 9.25 -12.44 7.38
CA GLY A 573 8.33 -12.19 6.28
C GLY A 573 6.87 -12.55 6.52
N GLU A 574 6.01 -12.09 5.63
CA GLU A 574 4.60 -12.48 5.55
C GLU A 574 4.50 -13.99 5.32
N LYS A 575 3.56 -14.67 5.98
CA LYS A 575 3.35 -16.13 5.87
C LYS A 575 4.60 -17.00 6.11
N ALA A 576 5.65 -16.47 6.74
CA ALA A 576 6.92 -17.17 6.88
C ALA A 576 6.81 -18.55 7.54
N PHE A 577 5.86 -18.76 8.46
CA PHE A 577 5.58 -20.03 9.14
C PHE A 577 4.14 -20.53 8.93
N TYR A 578 3.46 -20.04 7.89
CA TYR A 578 2.10 -20.45 7.57
C TYR A 578 2.01 -21.97 7.43
N GLY A 579 1.07 -22.60 8.13
CA GLY A 579 0.80 -24.02 8.03
C GLY A 579 1.86 -24.92 8.67
N CYS A 580 2.76 -24.39 9.52
CA CYS A 580 3.66 -25.22 10.32
C CYS A 580 2.90 -25.96 11.45
N LYS A 581 2.08 -26.95 11.08
CA LYS A 581 1.08 -27.60 11.95
C LYS A 581 1.65 -28.25 13.21
N ASN A 582 2.90 -28.72 13.18
CA ASN A 582 3.55 -29.35 14.34
C ASN A 582 4.43 -28.39 15.16
N LEU A 583 4.53 -27.10 14.80
CA LEU A 583 5.37 -26.14 15.52
C LEU A 583 4.78 -25.91 16.90
N LYS A 584 5.53 -26.21 17.97
CA LYS A 584 5.01 -26.20 19.35
C LYS A 584 5.33 -24.93 20.11
N VAL A 585 6.55 -24.45 19.94
CA VAL A 585 7.08 -23.29 20.66
C VAL A 585 7.98 -22.50 19.73
N ILE A 586 7.87 -21.18 19.80
CA ILE A 586 8.77 -20.27 19.11
C ILE A 586 9.10 -19.06 19.99
N ASN A 587 10.36 -18.63 19.94
CA ASN A 587 10.81 -17.40 20.57
C ASN A 587 11.13 -16.39 19.47
N ILE A 588 10.46 -15.24 19.49
CA ILE A 588 10.67 -14.17 18.53
C ILE A 588 11.79 -13.25 19.04
N PRO A 589 12.83 -12.97 18.23
CA PRO A 589 13.93 -12.08 18.61
C PRO A 589 13.50 -10.68 19.04
N ASN A 590 14.23 -10.09 19.98
CA ASN A 590 13.94 -8.75 20.53
C ASN A 590 14.07 -7.59 19.51
N ASN A 591 14.68 -7.84 18.35
CA ASN A 591 14.84 -6.87 17.27
C ASN A 591 13.67 -6.84 16.27
N ILE A 592 12.68 -7.74 16.43
CA ILE A 592 11.46 -7.72 15.62
C ILE A 592 10.47 -6.70 16.19
N THR A 593 10.02 -5.77 15.35
CA THR A 593 9.03 -4.74 15.72
C THR A 593 7.61 -5.10 15.29
N GLU A 594 7.46 -6.04 14.36
CA GLU A 594 6.16 -6.42 13.79
C GLU A 594 6.09 -7.93 13.51
N ILE A 595 4.96 -8.55 13.85
CA ILE A 595 4.57 -9.85 13.29
C ILE A 595 3.69 -9.56 12.09
N LYS A 596 4.11 -9.95 10.88
CA LYS A 596 3.40 -9.66 9.64
C LYS A 596 2.11 -10.49 9.48
N ASP A 597 1.34 -10.16 8.46
CA ASP A 597 0.11 -10.86 8.13
C ASP A 597 0.36 -12.36 7.93
N TYR A 598 -0.56 -13.18 8.44
CA TYR A 598 -0.56 -14.64 8.30
C TYR A 598 0.71 -15.38 8.76
N THR A 599 1.66 -14.73 9.46
CA THR A 599 2.99 -15.32 9.75
C THR A 599 2.92 -16.71 10.38
N PHE A 600 2.00 -16.97 11.31
CA PHE A 600 1.78 -18.25 12.00
C PHE A 600 0.39 -18.85 11.73
N TYR A 601 -0.28 -18.44 10.65
CA TYR A 601 -1.61 -18.97 10.30
C TYR A 601 -1.56 -20.50 10.22
N GLY A 602 -2.48 -21.19 10.90
CA GLY A 602 -2.60 -22.65 10.85
C GLY A 602 -1.46 -23.41 11.53
N CYS A 603 -0.65 -22.76 12.39
CA CYS A 603 0.28 -23.45 13.29
C CYS A 603 -0.47 -24.15 14.43
N SER A 604 -1.24 -25.19 14.08
CA SER A 604 -2.24 -25.81 14.95
C SER A 604 -1.70 -26.34 16.28
N SER A 605 -0.44 -26.74 16.36
CA SER A 605 0.20 -27.26 17.59
C SER A 605 0.95 -26.19 18.40
N LEU A 606 0.91 -24.92 17.99
CA LEU A 606 1.65 -23.84 18.64
C LEU A 606 1.03 -23.58 20.01
N ALA A 607 1.69 -24.04 21.06
CA ALA A 607 1.19 -23.96 22.43
C ALA A 607 1.68 -22.72 23.18
N ALA A 608 2.88 -22.23 22.83
CA ALA A 608 3.46 -21.06 23.47
C ALA A 608 4.32 -20.25 22.49
N ILE A 609 4.25 -18.94 22.60
CA ILE A 609 5.11 -18.01 21.87
C ILE A 609 5.60 -16.90 22.80
N ILE A 610 6.89 -16.57 22.68
CA ILE A 610 7.48 -15.43 23.37
C ILE A 610 7.60 -14.28 22.36
N LEU A 611 6.87 -13.20 22.64
CA LEU A 611 6.91 -11.97 21.84
C LEU A 611 7.98 -11.00 22.36
N PRO A 612 8.59 -10.19 21.48
CA PRO A 612 9.64 -9.27 21.87
C PRO A 612 9.07 -8.04 22.58
N SER A 613 9.82 -7.50 23.54
CA SER A 613 9.33 -6.37 24.37
C SER A 613 9.10 -5.06 23.62
N ASN A 614 9.69 -4.89 22.42
CA ASN A 614 9.55 -3.71 21.57
C ASN A 614 8.56 -3.93 20.40
N LEU A 615 7.76 -5.01 20.42
CA LEU A 615 6.77 -5.28 19.37
C LEU A 615 5.72 -4.16 19.33
N THR A 616 5.48 -3.58 18.16
CA THR A 616 4.50 -2.49 17.98
C THR A 616 3.24 -2.94 17.25
N ALA A 617 3.32 -3.98 16.41
CA ALA A 617 2.20 -4.44 15.59
C ALA A 617 2.14 -5.97 15.43
N ILE A 618 0.91 -6.47 15.30
CA ILE A 618 0.60 -7.87 14.93
C ILE A 618 -0.36 -7.83 13.75
N GLY A 619 -0.02 -8.49 12.65
CA GLY A 619 -0.74 -8.46 11.39
C GLY A 619 -2.06 -9.23 11.40
N LYS A 620 -2.81 -9.09 10.30
CA LYS A 620 -4.07 -9.77 10.04
C LYS A 620 -3.86 -11.28 10.01
N TYR A 621 -4.76 -12.02 10.65
CA TYR A 621 -4.72 -13.50 10.71
C TYR A 621 -3.38 -14.11 11.21
N ALA A 622 -2.53 -13.34 11.90
CA ALA A 622 -1.16 -13.74 12.23
C ALA A 622 -1.07 -15.08 12.99
N PHE A 623 -2.02 -15.38 13.88
CA PHE A 623 -2.13 -16.62 14.68
C PHE A 623 -3.46 -17.35 14.46
N TYR A 624 -4.16 -17.08 13.36
CA TYR A 624 -5.42 -17.74 13.05
C TYR A 624 -5.23 -19.26 13.01
N ASP A 625 -6.16 -20.04 13.55
CA ASP A 625 -6.09 -21.52 13.64
C ASP A 625 -4.88 -22.08 14.42
N CYS A 626 -4.28 -21.30 15.34
CA CYS A 626 -3.34 -21.81 16.34
C CYS A 626 -4.08 -22.45 17.53
N TYR A 627 -4.76 -23.58 17.29
CA TYR A 627 -5.70 -24.20 18.23
C TYR A 627 -5.12 -24.46 19.63
N GLU A 628 -3.85 -24.88 19.74
CA GLU A 628 -3.23 -25.21 21.03
C GLU A 628 -2.66 -24.00 21.80
N LEU A 629 -2.73 -22.77 21.25
CA LEU A 629 -2.15 -21.59 21.90
C LEU A 629 -2.98 -21.20 23.13
N GLU A 630 -2.51 -21.54 24.32
CA GLU A 630 -3.24 -21.32 25.59
C GLU A 630 -2.86 -20.01 26.30
N GLU A 631 -1.62 -19.56 26.16
CA GLU A 631 -1.11 -18.35 26.80
C GLU A 631 -0.17 -17.59 25.87
N ILE A 632 -0.42 -16.29 25.73
CA ILE A 632 0.47 -15.35 25.06
C ILE A 632 0.45 -14.02 25.80
N ASN A 633 1.64 -13.45 26.02
CA ASN A 633 1.80 -12.15 26.66
C ASN A 633 2.00 -11.08 25.58
N ILE A 634 0.96 -10.31 25.29
CA ILE A 634 1.02 -9.17 24.37
C ILE A 634 1.70 -7.98 25.07
N PRO A 635 2.87 -7.51 24.60
CA PRO A 635 3.57 -6.38 25.20
C PRO A 635 2.74 -5.09 25.14
N SER A 636 2.90 -4.21 26.15
CA SER A 636 2.21 -2.91 26.18
C SER A 636 2.62 -1.94 25.07
N SER A 637 3.72 -2.22 24.36
CA SER A 637 4.16 -1.47 23.19
C SER A 637 3.33 -1.77 21.93
N VAL A 638 2.55 -2.87 21.92
CA VAL A 638 1.69 -3.23 20.80
C VAL A 638 0.53 -2.24 20.74
N SER A 639 0.49 -1.43 19.70
CA SER A 639 -0.53 -0.41 19.45
C SER A 639 -1.48 -0.78 18.31
N SER A 640 -1.20 -1.84 17.56
CA SER A 640 -2.04 -2.32 16.46
C SER A 640 -2.08 -3.85 16.40
N ILE A 641 -3.28 -4.41 16.22
CA ILE A 641 -3.53 -5.84 15.99
C ILE A 641 -4.53 -5.96 14.83
N GLY A 642 -4.15 -6.70 13.79
CA GLY A 642 -4.97 -6.93 12.60
C GLY A 642 -6.19 -7.81 12.86
N GLU A 643 -7.16 -7.74 11.95
CA GLU A 643 -8.40 -8.53 12.01
C GLU A 643 -8.13 -10.03 12.16
N PHE A 644 -8.94 -10.68 13.01
CA PHE A 644 -8.91 -12.12 13.25
C PHE A 644 -7.54 -12.71 13.62
N ALA A 645 -6.59 -11.89 14.09
CA ALA A 645 -5.22 -12.31 14.38
C ALA A 645 -5.14 -13.51 15.32
N PHE A 646 -6.09 -13.67 16.25
CA PHE A 646 -6.11 -14.75 17.25
C PHE A 646 -7.35 -15.65 17.18
N THR A 647 -8.12 -15.58 16.09
CA THR A 647 -9.30 -16.44 15.93
C THR A 647 -8.90 -17.91 15.95
N ASN A 648 -9.74 -18.74 16.58
CA ASN A 648 -9.48 -20.17 16.78
C ASN A 648 -8.22 -20.52 17.59
N THR A 649 -7.79 -19.64 18.51
CA THR A 649 -6.81 -19.96 19.55
C THR A 649 -7.50 -20.29 20.88
N ASN A 650 -6.94 -21.21 21.68
CA ASN A 650 -7.46 -21.50 23.02
C ASN A 650 -7.41 -20.26 23.93
N TRP A 651 -6.36 -19.44 23.82
CA TRP A 651 -6.16 -18.19 24.54
C TRP A 651 -7.29 -17.19 24.28
N PHE A 652 -7.71 -17.04 23.03
CA PHE A 652 -8.84 -16.18 22.66
C PHE A 652 -10.20 -16.80 22.98
N HIS A 653 -10.36 -18.09 22.72
CA HIS A 653 -11.65 -18.78 22.86
C HIS A 653 -12.06 -18.91 24.33
N TYR A 654 -11.15 -19.36 25.20
CA TYR A 654 -11.42 -19.60 26.62
C TYR A 654 -11.23 -18.38 27.51
N ASN A 655 -10.80 -17.22 26.98
CA ASN A 655 -10.85 -15.98 27.75
C ASN A 655 -12.31 -15.67 28.13
N THR A 656 -12.51 -15.37 29.43
CA THR A 656 -13.82 -15.10 30.04
C THR A 656 -13.95 -13.66 30.53
N ASP A 657 -12.97 -12.81 30.24
CA ASP A 657 -13.05 -11.40 30.61
C ASP A 657 -14.21 -10.75 29.87
N SER A 658 -14.93 -9.87 30.57
CA SER A 658 -16.03 -9.12 29.96
C SER A 658 -15.51 -8.20 28.85
N GLU A 659 -14.33 -7.62 29.07
CA GLU A 659 -13.58 -6.81 28.12
C GLU A 659 -12.16 -7.39 28.03
N PHE A 660 -11.86 -8.12 26.95
CA PHE A 660 -10.55 -8.71 26.78
C PHE A 660 -9.59 -7.68 26.15
N ILE A 661 -8.87 -6.96 27.01
CA ILE A 661 -8.00 -5.83 26.64
C ILE A 661 -6.53 -6.24 26.72
N VAL A 662 -5.74 -5.92 25.70
CA VAL A 662 -4.31 -6.22 25.59
C VAL A 662 -3.50 -5.04 25.06
N GLY A 663 -2.17 -5.11 25.09
CA GLY A 663 -1.31 -4.07 24.51
C GLY A 663 -1.55 -2.68 25.08
N ASP A 664 -1.50 -1.66 24.23
CA ASP A 664 -1.87 -0.27 24.58
C ASP A 664 -3.40 -0.08 24.55
N GLY A 665 -4.13 -0.87 25.35
CA GLY A 665 -5.59 -0.72 25.48
C GLY A 665 -6.39 -1.21 24.28
N ILE A 666 -5.94 -2.24 23.58
CA ILE A 666 -6.59 -2.85 22.42
C ILE A 666 -7.64 -3.87 22.88
N LEU A 667 -8.90 -3.70 22.48
CA LEU A 667 -9.96 -4.66 22.74
C LEU A 667 -9.99 -5.78 21.69
N LEU A 668 -9.71 -7.01 22.11
CA LEU A 668 -9.74 -8.20 21.25
C LEU A 668 -11.12 -8.84 21.15
N LYS A 669 -11.86 -8.89 22.27
CA LYS A 669 -13.12 -9.62 22.37
C LYS A 669 -13.98 -9.04 23.48
N VAL A 670 -15.29 -9.05 23.28
CA VAL A 670 -16.27 -8.78 24.33
C VAL A 670 -17.03 -10.05 24.67
N THR A 671 -17.06 -10.39 25.96
CA THR A 671 -17.94 -11.43 26.50
C THR A 671 -19.11 -10.74 27.21
N PRO A 672 -20.27 -10.61 26.56
CA PRO A 672 -21.36 -9.77 27.07
C PRO A 672 -21.90 -10.31 28.41
N VAL A 673 -21.78 -9.52 29.47
CA VAL A 673 -22.42 -9.80 30.78
C VAL A 673 -23.88 -9.36 30.83
N SER A 674 -24.29 -8.53 29.87
CA SER A 674 -25.67 -8.10 29.65
C SER A 674 -25.85 -7.71 28.18
N GLN A 675 -27.09 -7.51 27.75
CA GLN A 675 -27.39 -7.06 26.39
C GLN A 675 -27.03 -5.58 26.17
N ASN A 676 -26.88 -4.78 27.24
CA ASN A 676 -26.54 -3.35 27.15
C ASN A 676 -25.16 -3.12 27.75
N ILE A 677 -24.19 -2.76 26.91
CA ILE A 677 -22.78 -2.68 27.31
C ILE A 677 -22.29 -1.25 27.21
N VAL A 678 -21.59 -0.81 28.27
CA VAL A 678 -20.79 0.43 28.26
C VAL A 678 -19.35 0.02 28.48
N LEU A 679 -18.52 0.22 27.47
CA LEU A 679 -17.13 -0.16 27.51
C LEU A 679 -16.29 0.78 28.39
N SER A 680 -15.25 0.23 29.03
CA SER A 680 -14.34 0.99 29.88
C SER A 680 -13.54 2.05 29.12
N SER A 681 -13.18 3.14 29.81
CA SER A 681 -12.37 4.22 29.24
C SER A 681 -10.90 3.87 29.00
N SER A 682 -10.45 2.67 29.40
CA SER A 682 -9.10 2.16 29.12
C SER A 682 -8.92 1.66 27.70
N ILE A 683 -10.01 1.38 26.97
CA ILE A 683 -9.95 0.89 25.59
C ILE A 683 -9.60 2.04 24.66
N ARG A 684 -8.51 1.92 23.92
CA ARG A 684 -8.04 2.89 22.93
C ARG A 684 -8.36 2.50 21.50
N SER A 685 -8.42 1.21 21.22
CA SER A 685 -8.78 0.69 19.90
C SER A 685 -9.49 -0.64 20.03
N ILE A 686 -10.15 -1.05 18.95
CA ILE A 686 -10.85 -2.34 18.85
C ILE A 686 -10.28 -3.09 17.65
N VAL A 687 -10.21 -4.42 17.73
CA VAL A 687 -9.76 -5.27 16.60
C VAL A 687 -10.94 -5.65 15.71
N GLY A 688 -10.67 -5.88 14.43
CA GLY A 688 -11.66 -6.41 13.51
C GLY A 688 -12.21 -7.76 13.98
N GLY A 689 -13.54 -7.86 14.12
CA GLY A 689 -14.23 -9.00 14.70
C GLY A 689 -14.37 -9.03 16.23
N ALA A 690 -13.97 -7.97 16.97
CA ALA A 690 -14.03 -7.97 18.44
C ALA A 690 -15.43 -8.21 19.04
N PHE A 691 -16.49 -7.93 18.28
CA PHE A 691 -17.88 -8.17 18.66
C PHE A 691 -18.56 -9.18 17.74
N GLU A 692 -17.82 -10.02 17.02
CA GLU A 692 -18.44 -10.96 16.07
C GLU A 692 -19.51 -11.83 16.74
N SER A 693 -20.74 -11.76 16.24
CA SER A 693 -21.92 -12.44 16.78
C SER A 693 -22.17 -12.20 18.28
N ALA A 694 -21.71 -11.06 18.81
CA ALA A 694 -21.98 -10.69 20.19
C ALA A 694 -23.49 -10.52 20.39
N GLY A 695 -24.05 -11.18 21.41
CA GLY A 695 -25.48 -11.14 21.75
C GLY A 695 -25.93 -9.81 22.38
N ILE A 696 -25.40 -8.69 21.90
CA ILE A 696 -25.64 -7.33 22.41
C ILE A 696 -26.83 -6.67 21.71
N GLU A 697 -27.56 -5.84 22.45
CA GLU A 697 -28.68 -5.01 21.97
C GLU A 697 -28.31 -3.53 21.92
N GLN A 698 -27.56 -3.05 22.92
CA GLN A 698 -27.07 -1.67 23.00
C GLN A 698 -25.59 -1.63 23.36
N LEU A 699 -24.83 -0.72 22.73
CA LEU A 699 -23.41 -0.56 22.99
C LEU A 699 -23.02 0.91 23.13
N THR A 700 -22.21 1.24 24.13
CA THR A 700 -21.55 2.54 24.24
C THR A 700 -20.03 2.36 24.19
N LEU A 701 -19.40 2.90 23.14
CA LEU A 701 -17.95 2.95 22.99
C LEU A 701 -17.35 4.14 23.78
N PRO A 702 -16.14 4.03 24.35
CA PRO A 702 -15.50 5.11 25.07
C PRO A 702 -14.95 6.16 24.08
N ALA A 703 -14.67 7.37 24.57
CA ALA A 703 -14.25 8.49 23.73
C ALA A 703 -12.89 8.27 23.05
N SER A 704 -12.08 7.38 23.59
CA SER A 704 -10.77 7.00 23.08
C SER A 704 -10.83 6.08 21.85
N VAL A 705 -11.96 5.41 21.58
CA VAL A 705 -12.13 4.60 20.37
C VAL A 705 -12.64 5.52 19.25
N THR A 706 -11.76 5.81 18.31
CA THR A 706 -12.04 6.71 17.18
C THR A 706 -12.19 5.99 15.85
N ALA A 707 -11.95 4.68 15.77
CA ALA A 707 -12.09 3.92 14.52
C ALA A 707 -12.86 2.62 14.76
N ILE A 708 -13.73 2.28 13.82
CA ILE A 708 -14.41 0.99 13.76
C ILE A 708 -13.72 0.17 12.65
N PRO A 709 -12.97 -0.88 12.99
CA PRO A 709 -12.24 -1.69 12.00
C PRO A 709 -13.17 -2.63 11.23
N ASP A 710 -12.60 -3.27 10.21
CA ASP A 710 -13.26 -4.29 9.41
C ASP A 710 -13.94 -5.35 10.30
N TYR A 711 -15.15 -5.79 9.95
CA TYR A 711 -15.91 -6.82 10.66
C TYR A 711 -16.20 -6.59 12.16
N ALA A 712 -15.94 -5.40 12.73
CA ALA A 712 -16.02 -5.13 14.18
C ALA A 712 -17.27 -5.71 14.87
N PHE A 713 -18.45 -5.53 14.27
CA PHE A 713 -19.77 -5.94 14.75
C PHE A 713 -20.46 -6.97 13.85
N SER A 714 -19.71 -7.67 12.99
CA SER A 714 -20.25 -8.67 12.07
C SER A 714 -21.11 -9.71 12.81
N GLY A 715 -22.33 -9.97 12.35
CA GLY A 715 -23.25 -10.95 12.94
C GLY A 715 -23.96 -10.52 14.23
N CYS A 716 -23.81 -9.26 14.69
CA CYS A 716 -24.55 -8.72 15.83
C CYS A 716 -26.05 -8.48 15.51
N THR A 717 -26.80 -9.55 15.25
CA THR A 717 -28.20 -9.50 14.79
C THR A 717 -29.18 -8.82 15.76
N ASN A 718 -28.82 -8.71 17.04
CA ASN A 718 -29.64 -8.05 18.05
C ASN A 718 -29.28 -6.58 18.30
N LEU A 719 -28.14 -6.11 17.79
CA LEU A 719 -27.66 -4.76 18.01
C LEU A 719 -28.66 -3.79 17.37
N SER A 720 -29.23 -2.93 18.21
CA SER A 720 -30.28 -1.97 17.83
C SER A 720 -29.84 -0.53 18.04
N GLU A 721 -28.88 -0.30 18.94
CA GLU A 721 -28.37 1.03 19.25
C GLU A 721 -26.87 0.97 19.54
N ILE A 722 -26.12 1.89 18.94
CA ILE A 722 -24.72 2.11 19.27
C ILE A 722 -24.49 3.60 19.55
N THR A 723 -23.78 3.89 20.63
CA THR A 723 -23.44 5.23 21.09
C THR A 723 -21.93 5.39 21.09
N PHE A 724 -21.43 6.39 20.39
CA PHE A 724 -20.02 6.77 20.44
C PHE A 724 -19.83 7.93 21.42
N ARG A 725 -18.94 7.78 22.41
CA ARG A 725 -18.58 8.89 23.30
C ARG A 725 -17.51 9.82 22.70
N GLY A 726 -16.88 9.41 21.62
CA GLY A 726 -15.87 10.16 20.89
C GLY A 726 -16.23 10.21 19.41
N THR A 727 -15.42 10.91 18.64
CA THR A 727 -15.63 11.06 17.20
C THR A 727 -15.07 9.86 16.46
N ILE A 728 -15.94 9.12 15.77
CA ILE A 728 -15.49 8.09 14.84
C ILE A 728 -14.93 8.76 13.58
N THR A 729 -13.71 8.40 13.20
CA THR A 729 -12.95 8.90 12.03
C THR A 729 -12.91 7.88 10.90
N SER A 730 -13.23 6.61 11.16
CA SER A 730 -13.34 5.60 10.10
C SER A 730 -14.23 4.41 10.50
N VAL A 731 -14.86 3.81 9.50
CA VAL A 731 -15.63 2.57 9.58
C VAL A 731 -15.17 1.62 8.47
N GLY A 732 -14.60 0.50 8.86
CA GLY A 732 -14.00 -0.49 7.97
C GLY A 732 -15.03 -1.35 7.22
N SER A 733 -14.50 -2.15 6.31
CA SER A 733 -15.27 -3.07 5.47
C SER A 733 -16.08 -4.03 6.33
N ARG A 734 -17.37 -4.19 6.00
CA ARG A 734 -18.29 -5.11 6.71
C ARG A 734 -18.38 -4.90 8.22
N ALA A 735 -18.04 -3.72 8.73
CA ALA A 735 -18.03 -3.41 10.16
C ALA A 735 -19.37 -3.74 10.86
N PHE A 736 -20.51 -3.52 10.20
CA PHE A 736 -21.85 -3.80 10.72
C PHE A 736 -22.57 -4.92 9.95
N ASN A 737 -21.82 -5.81 9.28
CA ASN A 737 -22.42 -6.86 8.46
C ASN A 737 -23.42 -7.71 9.26
N GLY A 738 -24.65 -7.85 8.77
CA GLY A 738 -25.67 -8.66 9.45
C GLY A 738 -26.25 -8.05 10.74
N CYS A 739 -25.99 -6.77 11.04
CA CYS A 739 -26.64 -6.04 12.15
C CYS A 739 -28.10 -5.69 11.81
N THR A 740 -28.96 -6.70 11.72
CA THR A 740 -30.32 -6.58 11.15
C THR A 740 -31.30 -5.69 11.91
N LYS A 741 -31.03 -5.39 13.19
CA LYS A 741 -31.89 -4.52 14.03
C LYS A 741 -31.35 -3.10 14.20
N LEU A 742 -30.18 -2.82 13.64
CA LEU A 742 -29.56 -1.51 13.74
C LEU A 742 -30.20 -0.61 12.68
N GLU A 743 -31.11 0.27 13.10
CA GLU A 743 -31.89 1.13 12.19
C GLU A 743 -31.18 2.45 11.90
N SER A 744 -30.26 2.87 12.77
CA SER A 744 -29.46 4.08 12.57
C SER A 744 -28.13 3.96 13.31
N VAL A 745 -27.08 4.52 12.72
CA VAL A 745 -25.79 4.74 13.38
C VAL A 745 -25.36 6.18 13.11
N SER A 746 -25.02 6.91 14.16
CA SER A 746 -24.53 8.28 14.02
C SER A 746 -23.02 8.23 13.79
N ILE A 747 -22.64 8.14 12.52
CA ILE A 747 -21.25 8.29 12.08
C ILE A 747 -21.07 9.74 11.65
N PRO A 748 -20.04 10.44 12.15
CA PRO A 748 -19.70 11.76 11.64
C PRO A 748 -19.56 11.66 10.14
N ALA A 749 -20.10 12.64 9.42
CA ALA A 749 -19.83 12.82 7.99
C ALA A 749 -18.29 12.81 7.75
N GLY A 750 -17.55 13.16 8.82
CA GLY A 750 -16.11 13.10 9.07
C GLY A 750 -15.38 11.77 8.96
N ALA A 751 -16.08 10.67 8.76
CA ALA A 751 -15.47 9.37 8.83
C ALA A 751 -15.33 8.75 7.45
N THR A 752 -14.15 8.22 7.14
CA THR A 752 -13.99 7.32 5.99
C THR A 752 -14.78 6.04 6.26
N VAL A 753 -15.87 5.81 5.52
CA VAL A 753 -16.70 4.60 5.64
C VAL A 753 -16.51 3.74 4.41
N ALA A 754 -16.13 2.47 4.58
CA ALA A 754 -16.04 1.52 3.49
C ALA A 754 -17.40 1.30 2.82
N ASP A 755 -17.42 1.21 1.49
CA ASP A 755 -18.65 1.05 0.69
C ASP A 755 -19.53 -0.13 1.13
N ASP A 756 -18.91 -1.17 1.69
CA ASP A 756 -19.57 -2.39 2.15
C ASP A 756 -19.69 -2.49 3.70
N ALA A 757 -19.46 -1.40 4.43
CA ALA A 757 -19.52 -1.34 5.90
C ALA A 757 -20.86 -1.85 6.47
N TYR A 758 -21.97 -1.62 5.75
CA TYR A 758 -23.33 -1.86 6.23
C TYR A 758 -24.05 -3.02 5.54
N VAL A 759 -23.37 -3.82 4.72
CA VAL A 759 -24.00 -4.90 3.93
C VAL A 759 -24.83 -5.85 4.81
N ASN A 760 -26.06 -6.16 4.38
CA ASN A 760 -27.00 -7.03 5.11
C ASN A 760 -27.38 -6.53 6.52
N SER A 761 -27.18 -5.24 6.83
CA SER A 761 -27.61 -4.64 8.10
C SER A 761 -29.00 -3.98 7.96
N GLY A 762 -29.57 -3.54 9.09
CA GLY A 762 -30.77 -2.70 9.08
C GLY A 762 -30.55 -1.30 8.51
N LEU A 763 -29.29 -0.92 8.25
CA LEU A 763 -28.87 0.34 7.64
C LEU A 763 -28.79 0.27 6.10
N ASP A 764 -28.87 -0.94 5.54
CA ASP A 764 -28.84 -1.23 4.09
C ASP A 764 -30.24 -1.03 3.43
N GLN A 765 -31.26 -0.69 4.23
CA GLN A 765 -32.66 -0.45 3.83
C GLN A 765 -33.05 1.00 4.07
#